data_AF-A0A6I2MN75-F1
#
_entry.id   AF-A0A6I2MN75-F1
#
_cell.length_a   1.000
_cell.length_b   1.000
_cell.length_c   1.000
_cell.angle_alpha   90.00
_cell.angle_beta   90.00
_cell.angle_gamma   90.00
#
_symmetry.space_group_name_H-M   'P 1'
#
loop_
_entity.id
_entity.type
_entity.pdbx_description
1 polymer ?
#
loop_
_entity_poly.entity_id
_entity_poly.type
_entity_poly.pdbx_seq_one_letter_code
_entity_poly.pdbx_strand_id
1 'polypeptide(L)'
;MKNRGLFVFLFTIISTLSMGYGQSTVDEVAVSTWKGFERINFMFSGKEAHLTRPEKPLPGNPWLWRARFPDYHAEIDSVLLTKGFHIAYVNTNNQFGSPKAVEVWNGFYDYLTTTYGLQDKVALHGHSRGGLFIYNWAKQNAEKVACIYGDAVVCDFKSWPGGFGASKGSKKEWQVLKTEYGFDSDAEAKAYKNNPIDNLDALAKAGVPILHTVSLKDGVVPPDENSLLLVQNYIHVGGTATVSPCSSGIQKSNGHHYDIDDPKMVVDFIMRHSTENKLLDASKYHRMGSGLQNSRIQFERNKKGRVAFLGGSITHNGGWRDSIYAYLKTRFPETEFEFIAAGIPSMGTTPAAFRLERDVLSKGKIDLLFEEAAVNDATNKRTETEQIRGMEGIVRHLLKSNPMMDIVMMHFVDPDKMKTYRAGKVPEVIKNHNRVAEHYDIPTINLAKEVTERIDHGEFTWEKDFENLHPSPFGQGVYARSMLQFLDKAFAGHIDNDDKIKAHALPNPLDVFAYANGVFIDVSDIKLKKGWKIDSNWNPNDGKSVRPNYVNVRMLISESPGSTLQLTFEGNAVGIAVAAGPDAGIIEYRIDRGKWQRLNLFTPWSTSFHLPWYYTLASGLTGKKHRLELKITDEKDEQSNGHACRIRYIYVNKP
;
A
#
# COMPACT_ATOMS: atom_id res chain seq x y z
N MET A 1 -58.42 -19.25 -57.18
CA MET A 1 -59.31 -18.40 -56.36
C MET A 1 -58.52 -17.15 -55.94
N LYS A 2 -58.97 -16.00 -56.46
CA LYS A 2 -58.81 -14.60 -56.03
C LYS A 2 -57.44 -14.03 -55.59
N ASN A 3 -57.01 -13.09 -56.43
CA ASN A 3 -56.53 -11.73 -56.15
C ASN A 3 -55.26 -11.48 -55.33
N ARG A 4 -54.24 -10.94 -56.00
CA ARG A 4 -53.49 -9.77 -55.51
C ARG A 4 -53.28 -8.77 -56.64
N GLY A 5 -53.95 -7.63 -56.49
CA GLY A 5 -53.88 -6.48 -57.40
C GLY A 5 -52.78 -5.51 -57.00
N LEU A 6 -52.24 -4.87 -58.03
CA LEU A 6 -51.34 -3.74 -58.03
C LEU A 6 -52.04 -2.50 -57.41
N PHE A 7 -51.41 -1.83 -56.45
CA PHE A 7 -51.81 -0.48 -56.06
C PHE A 7 -50.59 0.41 -55.84
N VAL A 8 -50.52 1.43 -56.68
CA VAL A 8 -49.67 2.61 -56.62
C VAL A 8 -50.06 3.43 -55.39
N PHE A 9 -49.10 3.89 -54.60
CA PHE A 9 -49.34 4.92 -53.59
C PHE A 9 -48.43 6.12 -53.81
N LEU A 10 -49.08 7.27 -54.00
CA LEU A 10 -48.55 8.62 -54.07
C LEU A 10 -47.70 8.94 -52.83
N PHE A 11 -46.50 9.46 -53.04
CA PHE A 11 -45.74 10.17 -52.01
C PHE A 11 -46.42 11.52 -51.72
N THR A 12 -46.97 11.66 -50.52
CA THR A 12 -47.42 12.95 -49.99
C THR A 12 -46.27 13.54 -49.20
N ILE A 13 -45.72 14.68 -49.67
CA ILE A 13 -44.70 15.45 -48.97
C ILE A 13 -45.37 16.12 -47.78
N ILE A 14 -45.11 15.61 -46.57
CA ILE A 14 -45.40 16.31 -45.31
C ILE A 14 -44.08 16.96 -44.88
N SER A 15 -44.04 18.28 -45.02
CA SER A 15 -42.99 19.15 -44.50
C SER A 15 -43.04 19.19 -42.97
N THR A 16 -42.22 18.37 -42.33
CA THR A 16 -41.85 18.57 -40.92
C THR A 16 -40.69 19.54 -40.85
N LEU A 17 -40.94 20.74 -40.31
CA LEU A 17 -39.90 21.69 -39.90
C LEU A 17 -38.96 20.99 -38.91
N SER A 18 -37.77 20.63 -39.37
CA SER A 18 -36.63 20.38 -38.49
C SER A 18 -36.11 21.73 -38.00
N MET A 19 -36.37 22.06 -36.74
CA MET A 19 -35.58 23.06 -36.02
C MET A 19 -34.12 22.61 -36.06
N GLY A 20 -33.29 23.35 -36.80
CA GLY A 20 -31.85 23.10 -36.85
C GLY A 20 -31.23 23.33 -35.48
N TYR A 21 -30.65 22.29 -34.90
CA TYR A 21 -29.59 22.46 -33.91
C TYR A 21 -28.40 23.10 -34.65
N GLY A 22 -28.03 24.30 -34.23
CA GLY A 22 -26.89 25.03 -34.81
C GLY A 22 -25.63 24.19 -34.74
N GLN A 23 -25.06 23.90 -35.90
CA GLN A 23 -23.77 23.25 -36.03
C GLN A 23 -22.70 24.25 -35.57
N SER A 24 -22.03 23.97 -34.47
CA SER A 24 -20.94 24.80 -33.94
C SER A 24 -19.85 24.95 -35.01
N THR A 25 -19.59 26.17 -35.49
CA THR A 25 -18.59 26.41 -36.53
C THR A 25 -17.19 26.37 -35.94
N VAL A 26 -16.31 25.57 -36.55
CA VAL A 26 -14.87 25.55 -36.27
C VAL A 26 -14.19 26.22 -37.44
N ASP A 27 -13.57 27.37 -37.18
CA ASP A 27 -12.87 28.16 -38.19
C ASP A 27 -11.36 28.16 -37.90
N GLU A 28 -10.56 28.17 -38.98
CA GLU A 28 -9.10 28.23 -39.01
C GLU A 28 -8.36 27.16 -38.18
N VAL A 29 -7.85 26.11 -38.83
CA VAL A 29 -7.00 25.10 -38.21
C VAL A 29 -5.53 25.41 -38.50
N ALA A 30 -4.75 25.74 -37.47
CA ALA A 30 -3.30 25.95 -37.56
C ALA A 30 -2.55 24.93 -36.70
N VAL A 31 -1.58 24.23 -37.30
CA VAL A 31 -0.71 23.28 -36.60
C VAL A 31 0.57 23.97 -36.16
N SER A 32 0.91 23.86 -34.88
CA SER A 32 2.15 24.36 -34.29
C SER A 32 2.82 23.30 -33.43
N THR A 33 4.01 23.60 -32.89
CA THR A 33 4.71 22.74 -31.94
C THR A 33 4.66 23.36 -30.55
N TRP A 34 4.32 22.56 -29.54
CA TRP A 34 4.43 22.94 -28.13
C TRP A 34 5.28 21.93 -27.36
N LYS A 35 6.44 22.38 -26.86
CA LYS A 35 7.42 21.53 -26.16
C LYS A 35 7.76 20.22 -26.89
N GLY A 36 7.83 20.27 -28.22
CA GLY A 36 8.12 19.11 -29.08
C GLY A 36 6.90 18.33 -29.56
N PHE A 37 5.70 18.57 -29.01
CA PHE A 37 4.47 17.90 -29.40
C PHE A 37 3.67 18.69 -30.44
N GLU A 38 2.96 18.00 -31.32
CA GLU A 38 2.02 18.61 -32.26
C GLU A 38 0.84 19.25 -31.51
N ARG A 39 0.56 20.51 -31.79
CA ARG A 39 -0.59 21.26 -31.26
C ARG A 39 -1.45 21.75 -32.41
N ILE A 40 -2.70 21.33 -32.42
CA ILE A 40 -3.74 21.83 -33.32
C ILE A 40 -4.41 23.01 -32.63
N ASN A 41 -4.36 24.19 -33.23
CA ASN A 41 -5.00 25.41 -32.74
C ASN A 41 -6.17 25.75 -33.66
N PHE A 42 -7.30 26.15 -33.08
CA PHE A 42 -8.52 26.44 -33.82
C PHE A 42 -9.46 27.38 -33.06
N MET A 43 -10.42 27.97 -33.76
CA MET A 43 -11.50 28.74 -33.14
C MET A 43 -12.71 27.83 -32.89
N PHE A 44 -13.07 27.63 -31.63
CA PHE A 44 -14.29 26.93 -31.23
C PHE A 44 -15.35 27.93 -30.78
N SER A 45 -16.44 28.07 -31.54
CA SER A 45 -17.50 29.03 -31.24
C SER A 45 -16.96 30.46 -31.00
N GLY A 46 -16.03 30.89 -31.85
CA GLY A 46 -15.36 32.19 -31.75
C GLY A 46 -14.36 32.34 -30.60
N LYS A 47 -13.93 31.24 -29.97
CA LYS A 47 -12.93 31.23 -28.90
C LYS A 47 -11.70 30.43 -29.30
N GLU A 48 -10.53 30.95 -28.98
CA GLU A 48 -9.28 30.20 -29.15
C GLU A 48 -9.33 28.90 -28.37
N ALA A 49 -9.00 27.81 -29.04
CA ALA A 49 -8.90 26.48 -28.47
C ALA A 49 -7.71 25.75 -29.06
N HIS A 50 -7.22 24.74 -28.33
CA HIS A 50 -6.19 23.86 -28.86
C HIS A 50 -6.30 22.44 -28.32
N LEU A 51 -5.79 21.51 -29.13
CA LEU A 51 -5.56 20.11 -28.78
C LEU A 51 -4.10 19.77 -29.06
N THR A 52 -3.35 19.43 -28.01
CA THR A 52 -1.98 18.91 -28.14
C THR A 52 -2.01 17.39 -28.12
N ARG A 53 -1.36 16.77 -29.10
CA ARG A 53 -1.43 15.33 -29.34
C ARG A 53 -0.12 14.65 -28.91
N PRO A 54 -0.22 13.45 -28.32
CA PRO A 54 0.96 12.64 -28.06
C PRO A 54 1.50 12.03 -29.36
N GLU A 55 2.80 11.74 -29.43
CA GLU A 55 3.38 11.01 -30.57
C GLU A 55 2.80 9.59 -30.70
N LYS A 56 2.53 8.94 -29.55
CA LYS A 56 1.97 7.59 -29.45
C LYS A 56 0.77 7.61 -28.49
N PRO A 57 -0.46 7.78 -29.00
CA PRO A 57 -1.66 7.75 -28.17
C PRO A 57 -1.83 6.43 -27.40
N LEU A 58 -2.33 6.51 -26.17
CA LEU A 58 -2.81 5.33 -25.44
C LEU A 58 -4.15 4.82 -26.01
N PRO A 59 -4.47 3.52 -25.84
CA PRO A 59 -5.81 3.00 -26.13
C PRO A 59 -6.90 3.85 -25.47
N GLY A 60 -7.97 4.12 -26.23
CA GLY A 60 -9.09 4.95 -25.79
C GLY A 60 -8.88 6.46 -25.93
N ASN A 61 -7.68 6.94 -26.31
CA ASN A 61 -7.34 8.37 -26.41
C ASN A 61 -7.67 9.16 -25.12
N PRO A 62 -7.02 8.81 -24.00
CA PRO A 62 -7.22 9.55 -22.75
C PRO A 62 -6.74 10.98 -22.87
N TRP A 63 -7.38 11.88 -22.12
CA TRP A 63 -7.12 13.31 -22.24
C TRP A 63 -7.28 14.07 -20.93
N LEU A 64 -6.47 15.11 -20.81
CA LEU A 64 -6.52 16.12 -19.76
C LEU A 64 -7.09 17.42 -20.34
N TRP A 65 -8.06 18.01 -19.67
CA TRP A 65 -8.64 19.28 -20.06
C TRP A 65 -8.31 20.37 -19.03
N ARG A 66 -7.59 21.38 -19.50
CA ARG A 66 -7.04 22.48 -18.71
C ARG A 66 -8.04 23.64 -18.60
N ALA A 67 -8.27 24.11 -17.38
CA ALA A 67 -8.94 25.37 -17.07
C ALA A 67 -7.94 26.44 -16.66
N ARG A 68 -7.89 27.55 -17.43
CA ARG A 68 -7.02 28.72 -17.18
C ARG A 68 -5.52 28.38 -17.20
N PHE A 69 -4.72 29.37 -17.58
CA PHE A 69 -3.25 29.29 -17.52
C PHE A 69 -2.66 27.96 -18.06
N PRO A 70 -2.94 27.58 -19.31
CA PRO A 70 -2.58 26.26 -19.84
C PRO A 70 -1.07 25.96 -19.84
N ASP A 71 -0.21 26.95 -19.63
CA ASP A 71 1.24 26.77 -19.52
C ASP A 71 1.78 26.74 -18.07
N TYR A 72 0.96 26.95 -17.03
CA TYR A 72 1.40 26.89 -15.63
C TYR A 72 1.43 25.45 -15.10
N HIS A 73 2.54 25.02 -14.47
CA HIS A 73 2.84 23.60 -14.16
C HIS A 73 2.78 22.65 -15.37
N ALA A 74 3.15 23.17 -16.54
CA ALA A 74 3.13 22.43 -17.80
C ALA A 74 4.11 21.23 -17.87
N GLU A 75 4.90 20.97 -16.84
CA GLU A 75 5.66 19.73 -16.66
C GLU A 75 4.76 18.50 -16.53
N ILE A 76 3.59 18.62 -15.90
CA ILE A 76 2.60 17.53 -15.81
C ILE A 76 2.12 17.16 -17.22
N ASP A 77 1.72 18.17 -17.99
CA ASP A 77 1.24 18.03 -19.37
C ASP A 77 2.29 17.35 -20.26
N SER A 78 3.56 17.74 -20.17
CA SER A 78 4.65 17.11 -20.94
C SER A 78 4.85 15.63 -20.62
N VAL A 79 4.75 15.26 -19.34
CA VAL A 79 4.87 13.85 -18.92
C VAL A 79 3.66 13.04 -19.39
N LEU A 80 2.45 13.58 -19.29
CA LEU A 80 1.23 12.94 -19.76
C LEU A 80 1.25 12.75 -21.29
N LEU A 81 1.67 13.76 -22.06
CA LEU A 81 1.85 13.65 -23.52
C LEU A 81 2.86 12.57 -23.88
N THR A 82 3.98 12.49 -23.17
CA THR A 82 4.98 11.41 -23.35
C THR A 82 4.39 10.03 -23.07
N LYS A 83 3.44 9.94 -22.13
CA LYS A 83 2.72 8.72 -21.77
C LYS A 83 1.50 8.43 -22.65
N GLY A 84 1.19 9.26 -23.64
CA GLY A 84 0.12 9.00 -24.62
C GLY A 84 -1.23 9.67 -24.33
N PHE A 85 -1.28 10.69 -23.47
CA PHE A 85 -2.47 11.52 -23.26
C PHE A 85 -2.56 12.67 -24.26
N HIS A 86 -3.78 13.10 -24.58
CA HIS A 86 -4.05 14.36 -25.25
C HIS A 86 -4.27 15.48 -24.22
N ILE A 87 -3.91 16.72 -24.57
CA ILE A 87 -4.12 17.89 -23.71
C ILE A 87 -4.99 18.91 -24.44
N ALA A 88 -6.13 19.26 -23.85
CA ALA A 88 -7.11 20.16 -24.45
C ALA A 88 -7.29 21.45 -23.63
N TYR A 89 -7.64 22.53 -24.32
CA TYR A 89 -7.96 23.83 -23.70
C TYR A 89 -8.89 24.64 -24.61
N VAL A 90 -9.79 25.41 -23.98
CA VAL A 90 -10.65 26.41 -24.64
C VAL A 90 -10.65 27.70 -23.81
N ASN A 91 -10.51 28.85 -24.48
CA ASN A 91 -10.34 30.14 -23.84
C ASN A 91 -11.68 30.73 -23.35
N THR A 92 -12.04 30.42 -22.10
CA THR A 92 -13.20 31.01 -21.38
C THR A 92 -12.77 31.93 -20.22
N ASN A 93 -11.61 32.58 -20.34
CA ASN A 93 -10.82 33.14 -19.23
C ASN A 93 -11.54 34.14 -18.30
N ASN A 94 -12.50 34.91 -18.83
CA ASN A 94 -13.22 35.94 -18.09
C ASN A 94 -14.63 35.51 -17.67
N GLN A 95 -14.97 34.24 -17.82
CA GLN A 95 -16.32 33.75 -17.57
C GLN A 95 -16.49 33.07 -16.20
N PHE A 96 -15.42 32.96 -15.40
CA PHE A 96 -15.44 32.50 -14.00
C PHE A 96 -16.27 31.22 -13.74
N GLY A 97 -16.28 30.27 -14.68
CA GLY A 97 -17.09 29.05 -14.57
C GLY A 97 -18.61 29.30 -14.55
N SER A 98 -19.09 30.43 -15.04
CA SER A 98 -20.51 30.78 -15.13
C SER A 98 -21.32 29.76 -15.93
N PRO A 99 -22.66 29.76 -15.83
CA PRO A 99 -23.50 28.93 -16.71
C PRO A 99 -23.16 29.08 -18.20
N LYS A 100 -22.87 30.31 -18.66
CA LYS A 100 -22.42 30.57 -20.03
C LYS A 100 -21.08 29.91 -20.36
N ALA A 101 -20.14 29.89 -19.40
CA ALA A 101 -18.88 29.17 -19.57
C ALA A 101 -19.12 27.66 -19.68
N VAL A 102 -20.00 27.11 -18.84
CA VAL A 102 -20.32 25.67 -18.82
C VAL A 102 -20.98 25.23 -20.12
N GLU A 103 -21.84 26.06 -20.73
CA GLU A 103 -22.40 25.78 -22.06
C GLU A 103 -21.33 25.65 -23.15
N VAL A 104 -20.36 26.57 -23.17
CA VAL A 104 -19.20 26.49 -24.09
C VAL A 104 -18.41 25.20 -23.86
N TRP A 105 -18.19 24.84 -22.59
CA TRP A 105 -17.49 23.63 -22.22
C TRP A 105 -18.26 22.37 -22.66
N ASN A 106 -19.59 22.31 -22.49
CA ASN A 106 -20.39 21.19 -23.00
C ASN A 106 -20.19 20.99 -24.51
N GLY A 107 -20.31 22.06 -25.29
CA GLY A 107 -20.08 21.98 -26.73
C GLY A 107 -18.65 21.59 -27.10
N PHE A 108 -17.65 22.07 -26.36
CA PHE A 108 -16.25 21.75 -26.63
C PHE A 108 -15.92 20.29 -26.31
N TYR A 109 -16.47 19.76 -25.22
CA TYR A 109 -16.38 18.33 -24.88
C TYR A 109 -17.00 17.47 -25.99
N ASP A 110 -18.20 17.79 -26.45
CA ASP A 110 -18.89 17.03 -27.49
C ASP A 110 -18.09 17.09 -28.82
N TYR A 111 -17.53 18.25 -29.14
CA TYR A 111 -16.66 18.43 -30.31
C TYR A 111 -15.41 17.55 -30.22
N LEU A 112 -14.71 17.55 -29.08
CA LEU A 112 -13.47 16.79 -28.92
C LEU A 112 -13.70 15.28 -28.94
N THR A 113 -14.71 14.80 -28.23
CA THR A 113 -15.07 13.37 -28.18
C THR A 113 -15.56 12.87 -29.54
N THR A 114 -16.38 13.64 -30.24
CA THR A 114 -16.91 13.23 -31.56
C THR A 114 -15.89 13.36 -32.69
N THR A 115 -15.10 14.44 -32.73
CA THR A 115 -14.23 14.76 -33.87
C THR A 115 -12.86 14.11 -33.76
N TYR A 116 -12.29 14.07 -32.54
CA TYR A 116 -10.96 13.52 -32.30
C TYR A 116 -11.01 12.14 -31.63
N GLY A 117 -12.20 11.60 -31.34
CA GLY A 117 -12.36 10.29 -30.74
C GLY A 117 -11.70 10.20 -29.36
N LEU A 118 -11.70 11.30 -28.60
CA LEU A 118 -11.20 11.30 -27.23
C LEU A 118 -12.16 10.54 -26.31
N GLN A 119 -11.64 9.94 -25.25
CA GLN A 119 -12.45 9.11 -24.34
C GLN A 119 -13.61 9.89 -23.68
N ASP A 120 -14.70 9.20 -23.37
CA ASP A 120 -15.88 9.80 -22.74
C ASP A 120 -15.58 10.38 -21.34
N LYS A 121 -14.70 9.77 -20.56
CA LYS A 121 -14.34 10.27 -19.22
C LYS A 121 -13.08 11.15 -19.25
N VAL A 122 -13.22 12.45 -19.00
CA VAL A 122 -12.10 13.41 -19.06
C VAL A 122 -11.44 13.63 -17.69
N ALA A 123 -10.11 13.76 -17.66
CA ALA A 123 -9.41 14.31 -16.51
C ALA A 123 -9.45 15.84 -16.55
N LEU A 124 -9.86 16.48 -15.45
CA LEU A 124 -9.93 17.93 -15.36
C LEU A 124 -8.75 18.48 -14.56
N HIS A 125 -8.13 19.55 -15.06
CA HIS A 125 -7.08 20.27 -14.34
C HIS A 125 -7.39 21.75 -14.27
N GLY A 126 -7.50 22.31 -13.07
CA GLY A 126 -7.55 23.76 -12.87
C GLY A 126 -6.44 24.26 -11.95
N HIS A 127 -5.88 25.41 -12.32
CA HIS A 127 -5.01 26.21 -11.46
C HIS A 127 -5.75 27.49 -11.04
N SER A 128 -5.61 27.89 -9.76
CA SER A 128 -6.14 29.18 -9.28
C SER A 128 -7.65 29.30 -9.59
N ARG A 129 -8.09 30.40 -10.20
CA ARG A 129 -9.48 30.60 -10.64
C ARG A 129 -10.01 29.55 -11.63
N GLY A 130 -9.15 28.68 -12.16
CA GLY A 130 -9.53 27.50 -12.93
C GLY A 130 -10.45 26.53 -12.16
N GLY A 131 -10.36 26.52 -10.82
CA GLY A 131 -11.24 25.74 -9.94
C GLY A 131 -12.73 25.99 -10.19
N LEU A 132 -13.11 27.26 -10.44
CA LEU A 132 -14.50 27.63 -10.73
C LEU A 132 -15.03 26.92 -12.00
N PHE A 133 -14.19 26.72 -13.02
CA PHE A 133 -14.60 26.10 -14.28
C PHE A 133 -14.72 24.59 -14.14
N ILE A 134 -13.66 23.94 -13.66
CA ILE A 134 -13.62 22.47 -13.60
C ILE A 134 -14.75 21.91 -12.74
N TYR A 135 -15.04 22.53 -11.59
CA TYR A 135 -16.07 22.03 -10.68
C TYR A 135 -17.48 22.36 -11.16
N ASN A 136 -17.72 23.54 -11.71
CA ASN A 136 -19.06 23.88 -12.21
C ASN A 136 -19.44 23.02 -13.43
N TRP A 137 -18.48 22.70 -14.30
CA TRP A 137 -18.72 21.76 -15.39
C TRP A 137 -18.88 20.32 -14.87
N ALA A 138 -17.98 19.87 -13.99
CA ALA A 138 -17.99 18.52 -13.44
C ALA A 138 -19.29 18.19 -12.69
N LYS A 139 -19.82 19.11 -11.88
CA LYS A 139 -21.10 18.90 -11.16
C LYS A 139 -22.28 18.64 -12.09
N GLN A 140 -22.29 19.24 -13.28
CA GLN A 140 -23.35 19.04 -14.29
C GLN A 140 -23.10 17.80 -15.17
N ASN A 141 -21.88 17.26 -15.15
CA ASN A 141 -21.41 16.23 -16.06
C ASN A 141 -20.67 15.10 -15.32
N ALA A 142 -21.10 14.76 -14.10
CA ALA A 142 -20.32 13.92 -13.18
C ALA A 142 -19.87 12.57 -13.79
N GLU A 143 -20.74 11.94 -14.58
CA GLU A 143 -20.44 10.65 -15.24
C GLU A 143 -19.39 10.75 -16.34
N LYS A 144 -19.13 11.95 -16.88
CA LYS A 144 -18.11 12.25 -17.89
C LYS A 144 -16.75 12.59 -17.27
N VAL A 145 -16.60 12.53 -15.94
CA VAL A 145 -15.35 12.91 -15.27
C VAL A 145 -14.59 11.66 -14.84
N ALA A 146 -13.33 11.58 -15.25
CA ALA A 146 -12.38 10.54 -14.82
C ALA A 146 -11.80 10.87 -13.44
N CYS A 147 -11.28 12.09 -13.28
CA CYS A 147 -10.75 12.62 -12.03
C CYS A 147 -10.62 14.15 -12.11
N ILE A 148 -10.43 14.80 -10.96
CA ILE A 148 -10.18 16.24 -10.88
C ILE A 148 -8.85 16.47 -10.17
N TYR A 149 -7.93 17.16 -10.85
CA TYR A 149 -6.72 17.71 -10.26
C TYR A 149 -6.85 19.23 -10.13
N GLY A 150 -6.56 19.75 -8.93
CA GLY A 150 -6.55 21.18 -8.65
C GLY A 150 -5.25 21.61 -7.98
N ASP A 151 -4.69 22.75 -8.38
CA ASP A 151 -3.58 23.37 -7.69
C ASP A 151 -3.87 24.85 -7.39
N ALA A 152 -3.77 25.23 -6.12
CA ALA A 152 -4.13 26.55 -5.62
C ALA A 152 -5.57 26.99 -6.00
N VAL A 153 -6.50 26.03 -6.17
CA VAL A 153 -7.78 26.30 -6.84
C VAL A 153 -8.72 27.14 -6.00
N VAL A 154 -9.38 28.09 -6.67
CA VAL A 154 -10.53 28.83 -6.13
C VAL A 154 -11.74 27.91 -6.17
N CYS A 155 -12.28 27.61 -4.99
CA CYS A 155 -13.46 26.78 -4.80
C CYS A 155 -14.65 27.57 -4.27
N ASP A 156 -14.43 28.79 -3.78
CA ASP A 156 -15.50 29.72 -3.41
C ASP A 156 -15.21 31.11 -3.94
N PHE A 157 -16.00 31.59 -4.91
CA PHE A 157 -15.83 32.94 -5.42
C PHE A 157 -16.04 34.05 -4.36
N LYS A 158 -16.68 33.73 -3.22
CA LYS A 158 -16.84 34.64 -2.08
C LYS A 158 -15.51 34.86 -1.35
N SER A 159 -14.63 33.85 -1.32
CA SER A 159 -13.23 33.98 -0.90
C SER A 159 -12.47 34.81 -1.93
N TRP A 160 -12.29 34.30 -3.15
CA TRP A 160 -11.68 35.05 -4.26
C TRP A 160 -12.53 34.93 -5.53
N PRO A 161 -12.93 36.01 -6.23
CA PRO A 161 -12.43 37.37 -6.09
C PRO A 161 -13.19 38.24 -5.08
N GLY A 162 -14.22 37.72 -4.39
CA GLY A 162 -15.07 38.50 -3.49
C GLY A 162 -14.35 39.17 -2.32
N GLY A 163 -13.34 38.52 -1.74
CA GLY A 163 -12.58 39.05 -0.61
C GLY A 163 -13.42 39.21 0.66
N PHE A 164 -14.41 38.34 0.85
CA PHE A 164 -15.31 38.38 2.03
C PHE A 164 -14.84 37.49 3.18
N GLY A 165 -13.65 36.90 3.06
CA GLY A 165 -12.96 36.14 4.10
C GLY A 165 -11.53 36.69 4.32
N ALA A 166 -10.58 35.80 4.55
CA ALA A 166 -9.15 36.06 4.69
C ALA A 166 -8.47 36.42 3.37
N SER A 167 -8.99 35.97 2.22
CA SER A 167 -8.48 36.43 0.93
C SER A 167 -8.67 37.94 0.78
N LYS A 168 -7.66 38.63 0.24
CA LYS A 168 -7.78 40.05 -0.11
C LYS A 168 -8.73 40.31 -1.30
N GLY A 169 -9.14 39.25 -2.01
CA GLY A 169 -9.99 39.32 -3.17
C GLY A 169 -9.40 40.15 -4.33
N SER A 170 -10.25 40.54 -5.27
CA SER A 170 -9.92 41.46 -6.34
C SER A 170 -11.17 42.24 -6.76
N LYS A 171 -11.24 43.52 -6.37
CA LYS A 171 -12.40 44.37 -6.66
C LYS A 171 -12.75 44.43 -8.15
N LYS A 172 -11.74 44.47 -9.02
CA LYS A 172 -11.92 44.47 -10.49
C LYS A 172 -12.59 43.18 -10.94
N GLU A 173 -12.01 42.04 -10.58
CA GLU A 173 -12.49 40.72 -11.00
C GLU A 173 -13.85 40.39 -10.37
N TRP A 174 -14.13 40.90 -9.17
CA TRP A 174 -15.44 40.80 -8.53
C TRP A 174 -16.54 41.47 -9.34
N GLN A 175 -16.30 42.66 -9.90
CA GLN A 175 -17.28 43.30 -10.78
C GLN A 175 -17.49 42.51 -12.09
N VAL A 176 -16.41 41.99 -12.68
CA VAL A 176 -16.54 41.15 -13.90
C VAL A 176 -17.36 39.89 -13.60
N LEU A 177 -17.09 39.23 -12.48
CA LEU A 177 -17.82 38.04 -12.05
C LEU A 177 -19.31 38.34 -11.85
N LYS A 178 -19.66 39.43 -11.15
CA LYS A 178 -21.07 39.80 -10.97
C LYS A 178 -21.78 40.05 -12.30
N THR A 179 -21.16 40.78 -13.22
CA THR A 179 -21.72 40.99 -14.56
C THR A 179 -21.88 39.69 -15.34
N GLU A 180 -20.89 38.80 -15.27
CA GLU A 180 -20.92 37.53 -15.99
C GLU A 180 -22.02 36.59 -15.47
N TYR A 181 -22.18 36.51 -14.15
CA TYR A 181 -23.23 35.72 -13.49
C TYR A 181 -24.60 36.40 -13.48
N GLY A 182 -24.67 37.70 -13.80
CA GLY A 182 -25.90 38.47 -13.80
C GLY A 182 -26.41 38.85 -12.41
N PHE A 183 -25.52 39.03 -11.43
CA PHE A 183 -25.89 39.46 -10.09
C PHE A 183 -26.04 40.99 -10.02
N ASP A 184 -27.19 41.46 -9.52
CA ASP A 184 -27.51 42.87 -9.35
C ASP A 184 -26.81 43.48 -8.12
N SER A 185 -26.40 42.66 -7.15
CA SER A 185 -25.77 43.14 -5.91
C SER A 185 -24.77 42.16 -5.30
N ASP A 186 -23.92 42.69 -4.40
CA ASP A 186 -23.02 41.85 -3.59
C ASP A 186 -23.81 40.91 -2.66
N ALA A 187 -25.00 41.32 -2.21
CA ALA A 187 -25.86 40.49 -1.35
C ALA A 187 -26.38 39.26 -2.11
N GLU A 188 -26.80 39.44 -3.35
CA GLU A 188 -27.23 38.36 -4.23
C GLU A 188 -26.09 37.39 -4.54
N ALA A 189 -24.92 37.92 -4.94
CA ALA A 189 -23.75 37.10 -5.21
C ALA A 189 -23.29 36.30 -3.98
N LYS A 190 -23.36 36.89 -2.77
CA LYS A 190 -23.06 36.17 -1.50
C LYS A 190 -24.09 35.10 -1.17
N ALA A 191 -25.35 35.30 -1.56
CA ALA A 191 -26.42 34.34 -1.34
C ALA A 191 -26.36 33.13 -2.27
N TYR A 192 -25.54 33.18 -3.34
CA TYR A 192 -25.38 32.07 -4.28
C TYR A 192 -24.94 30.77 -3.58
N LYS A 193 -25.63 29.67 -3.93
CA LYS A 193 -25.53 28.34 -3.28
C LYS A 193 -24.98 27.25 -4.18
N ASN A 194 -24.29 27.61 -5.25
CA ASN A 194 -23.77 26.64 -6.20
C ASN A 194 -22.32 26.93 -6.59
N ASN A 195 -21.49 27.39 -5.66
CA ASN A 195 -20.04 27.45 -5.84
C ASN A 195 -19.44 26.02 -5.90
N PRO A 196 -18.18 25.84 -6.33
CA PRO A 196 -17.52 24.53 -6.27
C PRO A 196 -17.59 23.83 -4.91
N ILE A 197 -17.55 24.56 -3.79
CA ILE A 197 -17.72 23.98 -2.44
C ILE A 197 -19.14 23.44 -2.15
N ASP A 198 -20.13 23.75 -2.99
CA ASP A 198 -21.54 23.42 -2.83
C ASP A 198 -22.00 22.30 -3.81
N ASN A 199 -23.00 21.51 -3.42
CA ASN A 199 -23.72 20.51 -4.25
C ASN A 199 -22.81 19.44 -4.87
N LEU A 200 -21.96 18.83 -4.06
CA LEU A 200 -20.94 17.88 -4.51
C LEU A 200 -21.41 16.42 -4.60
N ASP A 201 -22.63 16.13 -4.16
CA ASP A 201 -23.20 14.78 -4.02
C ASP A 201 -23.19 13.99 -5.33
N ALA A 202 -23.47 14.66 -6.45
CA ALA A 202 -23.47 14.02 -7.77
C ALA A 202 -22.08 13.50 -8.16
N LEU A 203 -21.02 14.26 -7.85
CA LEU A 203 -19.64 13.85 -8.10
C LEU A 203 -19.23 12.67 -7.20
N ALA A 204 -19.59 12.74 -5.92
CA ALA A 204 -19.29 11.68 -4.96
C ALA A 204 -19.99 10.37 -5.36
N LYS A 205 -21.26 10.46 -5.76
CA LYS A 205 -22.05 9.32 -6.25
C LYS A 205 -21.47 8.71 -7.53
N ALA A 206 -20.95 9.53 -8.44
CA ALA A 206 -20.26 9.08 -9.64
C ALA A 206 -18.84 8.52 -9.35
N GLY A 207 -18.38 8.57 -8.09
CA GLY A 207 -17.09 8.04 -7.66
C GLY A 207 -15.89 8.84 -8.16
N VAL A 208 -16.06 10.13 -8.45
CA VAL A 208 -15.00 10.96 -9.03
C VAL A 208 -13.91 11.23 -7.97
N PRO A 209 -12.65 10.81 -8.19
CA PRO A 209 -11.58 11.09 -7.24
C PRO A 209 -11.01 12.49 -7.45
N ILE A 210 -10.62 13.15 -6.36
CA ILE A 210 -10.06 14.50 -6.34
C ILE A 210 -8.65 14.48 -5.75
N LEU A 211 -7.70 15.18 -6.40
CA LEU A 211 -6.39 15.49 -5.83
C LEU A 211 -6.18 17.00 -5.89
N HIS A 212 -5.94 17.61 -4.73
CA HIS A 212 -5.49 19.00 -4.66
C HIS A 212 -4.05 19.10 -4.17
N THR A 213 -3.23 19.89 -4.85
CA THR A 213 -2.01 20.43 -4.24
C THR A 213 -2.28 21.81 -3.69
N VAL A 214 -1.69 22.16 -2.55
CA VAL A 214 -1.91 23.45 -1.89
C VAL A 214 -0.62 23.97 -1.27
N SER A 215 -0.44 25.30 -1.24
CA SER A 215 0.43 25.91 -0.24
C SER A 215 -0.39 26.30 0.98
N LEU A 216 -0.01 25.81 2.16
CA LEU A 216 -0.65 26.22 3.43
C LEU A 216 -0.40 27.70 3.77
N LYS A 217 0.43 28.40 2.99
CA LYS A 217 0.72 29.82 3.14
C LYS A 217 0.03 30.68 2.08
N ASP A 218 -0.79 30.09 1.21
CA ASP A 218 -1.47 30.83 0.15
C ASP A 218 -2.42 31.88 0.73
N GLY A 219 -2.02 33.15 0.63
CA GLY A 219 -2.82 34.30 1.08
C GLY A 219 -3.71 34.90 -0.01
N VAL A 220 -3.64 34.41 -1.25
CA VAL A 220 -4.49 34.87 -2.36
C VAL A 220 -5.73 33.99 -2.45
N VAL A 221 -5.54 32.67 -2.39
CA VAL A 221 -6.59 31.65 -2.36
C VAL A 221 -6.39 30.79 -1.12
N PRO A 222 -6.77 31.27 0.09
CA PRO A 222 -6.56 30.55 1.33
C PRO A 222 -7.13 29.12 1.27
N PRO A 223 -6.33 28.08 1.59
CA PRO A 223 -6.79 26.69 1.50
C PRO A 223 -7.98 26.41 2.41
N ASP A 224 -8.01 27.00 3.60
CA ASP A 224 -9.10 26.86 4.59
C ASP A 224 -10.46 27.36 4.05
N GLU A 225 -10.44 28.29 3.09
CA GLU A 225 -11.65 28.83 2.47
C GLU A 225 -12.00 28.15 1.14
N ASN A 226 -11.07 27.37 0.59
CA ASN A 226 -11.18 26.82 -0.76
C ASN A 226 -10.93 25.31 -0.75
N SER A 227 -9.69 24.89 -1.01
CA SER A 227 -9.36 23.47 -1.24
C SER A 227 -9.67 22.58 -0.04
N LEU A 228 -9.34 23.00 1.18
CA LEU A 228 -9.57 22.19 2.38
C LEU A 228 -11.06 22.10 2.71
N LEU A 229 -11.79 23.22 2.56
CA LEU A 229 -13.24 23.25 2.74
C LEU A 229 -13.97 22.38 1.71
N LEU A 230 -13.59 22.47 0.43
CA LEU A 230 -14.15 21.62 -0.62
C LEU A 230 -13.91 20.15 -0.32
N VAL A 231 -12.68 19.78 0.01
CA VAL A 231 -12.32 18.38 0.29
C VAL A 231 -13.06 17.85 1.51
N GLN A 232 -13.17 18.65 2.57
CA GLN A 232 -13.96 18.29 3.75
C GLN A 232 -15.42 18.02 3.38
N ASN A 233 -16.06 18.94 2.65
CA ASN A 233 -17.44 18.78 2.20
C ASN A 233 -17.59 17.55 1.28
N TYR A 234 -16.62 17.31 0.40
CA TYR A 234 -16.65 16.19 -0.53
C TYR A 234 -16.58 14.83 0.18
N ILE A 235 -15.65 14.70 1.13
CA ILE A 235 -15.51 13.49 1.95
C ILE A 235 -16.77 13.25 2.78
N HIS A 236 -17.38 14.31 3.33
CA HIS A 236 -18.60 14.21 4.12
C HIS A 236 -19.76 13.57 3.35
N VAL A 237 -19.87 13.84 2.04
CA VAL A 237 -20.90 13.24 1.17
C VAL A 237 -20.43 11.93 0.50
N GLY A 238 -19.33 11.33 0.97
CA GLY A 238 -18.83 10.03 0.53
C GLY A 238 -17.83 10.05 -0.65
N GLY A 239 -17.36 11.24 -1.04
CA GLY A 239 -16.37 11.39 -2.10
C GLY A 239 -14.95 11.01 -1.67
N THR A 240 -14.12 10.58 -2.63
CA THR A 240 -12.70 10.29 -2.41
C THR A 240 -11.84 11.51 -2.78
N ALA A 241 -11.09 12.05 -1.83
CA ALA A 241 -10.21 13.19 -2.06
C ALA A 241 -8.86 13.05 -1.35
N THR A 242 -7.83 13.67 -1.93
CA THR A 242 -6.49 13.79 -1.36
C THR A 242 -6.03 15.25 -1.43
N VAL A 243 -5.41 15.74 -0.35
CA VAL A 243 -4.73 17.04 -0.34
C VAL A 243 -3.24 16.80 -0.09
N SER A 244 -2.39 17.33 -0.96
CA SER A 244 -0.95 17.29 -0.82
C SER A 244 -0.40 18.70 -0.61
N PRO A 245 0.07 19.04 0.60
CA PRO A 245 0.76 20.30 0.83
C PRO A 245 2.08 20.36 0.05
N CYS A 246 2.35 21.49 -0.61
CA CYS A 246 3.63 21.78 -1.25
C CYS A 246 4.38 22.82 -0.41
N SER A 247 5.56 22.45 0.08
CA SER A 247 6.33 23.21 1.06
C SER A 247 7.83 23.27 0.77
N SER A 248 8.34 22.45 -0.16
CA SER A 248 9.77 22.33 -0.43
C SER A 248 10.29 23.31 -1.48
N GLY A 249 9.42 23.78 -2.38
CA GLY A 249 9.75 24.66 -3.50
C GLY A 249 9.65 26.17 -3.23
N ILE A 250 9.92 26.96 -4.28
CA ILE A 250 9.86 28.42 -4.21
C ILE A 250 8.40 28.86 -4.05
N GLN A 251 8.12 29.67 -3.03
CA GLN A 251 6.80 30.26 -2.82
C GLN A 251 6.79 31.75 -3.16
N LYS A 252 6.05 32.12 -4.21
CA LYS A 252 5.85 33.50 -4.68
C LYS A 252 4.38 33.90 -4.52
N SER A 253 4.10 35.19 -4.69
CA SER A 253 2.72 35.73 -4.67
C SER A 253 1.98 35.41 -3.35
N ASN A 254 2.64 35.59 -2.21
CA ASN A 254 2.13 35.20 -0.89
C ASN A 254 1.73 33.71 -0.83
N GLY A 255 2.58 32.82 -1.34
CA GLY A 255 2.33 31.37 -1.32
C GLY A 255 1.44 30.85 -2.45
N HIS A 256 0.78 31.71 -3.24
CA HIS A 256 -0.13 31.27 -4.31
C HIS A 256 0.57 30.61 -5.51
N HIS A 257 1.79 31.06 -5.82
CA HIS A 257 2.60 30.42 -6.85
C HIS A 257 3.67 29.57 -6.16
N TYR A 258 3.64 28.27 -6.37
CA TYR A 258 4.55 27.31 -5.76
C TYR A 258 4.95 26.21 -6.74
N ASP A 259 6.07 25.55 -6.48
CA ASP A 259 6.44 24.34 -7.20
C ASP A 259 5.70 23.13 -6.61
N ILE A 260 5.26 22.20 -7.46
CA ILE A 260 4.67 20.95 -6.99
C ILE A 260 5.80 20.06 -6.46
N ASP A 261 5.77 19.73 -5.17
CA ASP A 261 6.81 18.93 -4.51
C ASP A 261 6.97 17.54 -5.15
N ASP A 262 5.86 16.91 -5.58
CA ASP A 262 5.86 15.62 -6.29
C ASP A 262 4.95 15.65 -7.54
N PRO A 263 5.46 16.09 -8.69
CA PRO A 263 4.69 16.08 -9.95
C PRO A 263 4.35 14.66 -10.41
N LYS A 264 5.12 13.63 -10.00
CA LYS A 264 4.87 12.25 -10.37
C LYS A 264 3.58 11.75 -9.72
N MET A 265 3.32 12.10 -8.47
CA MET A 265 2.06 11.78 -7.79
C MET A 265 0.84 12.29 -8.59
N VAL A 266 0.92 13.51 -9.13
CA VAL A 266 -0.16 14.10 -9.94
C VAL A 266 -0.35 13.35 -11.25
N VAL A 267 0.74 13.06 -11.97
CA VAL A 267 0.72 12.28 -13.21
C VAL A 267 0.15 10.88 -12.95
N ASP A 268 0.62 10.20 -11.91
CA ASP A 268 0.15 8.87 -11.54
C ASP A 268 -1.34 8.87 -11.16
N PHE A 269 -1.80 9.90 -10.46
CA PHE A 269 -3.21 10.09 -10.13
C PHE A 269 -4.06 10.22 -11.40
N ILE A 270 -3.68 11.10 -12.34
CA ILE A 270 -4.42 11.31 -13.60
C ILE A 270 -4.43 10.02 -14.43
N MET A 271 -3.27 9.39 -14.62
CA MET A 271 -3.13 8.14 -15.37
C MET A 271 -4.00 7.03 -14.77
N ARG A 272 -3.97 6.87 -13.44
CA ARG A 272 -4.71 5.84 -12.69
C ARG A 272 -6.22 5.92 -12.91
N HIS A 273 -6.75 7.12 -12.98
CA HIS A 273 -8.20 7.34 -13.03
C HIS A 273 -8.73 7.55 -14.44
N SER A 274 -7.85 7.73 -15.43
CA SER A 274 -8.22 8.10 -16.79
C SER A 274 -7.79 7.09 -17.84
N THR A 275 -7.28 5.92 -17.48
CA THR A 275 -6.91 4.85 -18.42
C THR A 275 -7.64 3.55 -18.11
N GLU A 276 -7.86 2.73 -19.14
CA GLU A 276 -8.48 1.40 -19.00
C GLU A 276 -7.59 0.38 -18.28
N ASN A 277 -6.32 0.69 -18.07
CA ASN A 277 -5.43 -0.03 -17.14
C ASN A 277 -5.89 0.23 -15.70
N LYS A 278 -7.08 -0.29 -15.37
CA LYS A 278 -7.54 -0.38 -13.98
C LYS A 278 -6.43 -1.07 -13.21
N LEU A 279 -5.95 -0.41 -12.16
CA LEU A 279 -5.05 -1.04 -11.21
C LEU A 279 -5.63 -2.40 -10.83
N LEU A 280 -4.77 -3.40 -10.72
CA LEU A 280 -5.18 -4.69 -10.23
C LEU A 280 -5.81 -4.50 -8.85
N ASP A 281 -7.02 -5.01 -8.72
CA ASP A 281 -7.77 -4.99 -7.48
C ASP A 281 -7.06 -5.89 -6.46
N ALA A 282 -6.58 -5.31 -5.35
CA ALA A 282 -5.85 -6.06 -4.35
C ALA A 282 -6.70 -7.20 -3.75
N SER A 283 -8.03 -7.04 -3.75
CA SER A 283 -8.96 -8.02 -3.20
C SER A 283 -8.87 -9.40 -3.87
N LYS A 284 -8.34 -9.47 -5.10
CA LYS A 284 -8.09 -10.73 -5.84
C LYS A 284 -6.95 -11.56 -5.24
N TYR A 285 -6.12 -10.97 -4.39
CA TYR A 285 -4.99 -11.60 -3.72
C TYR A 285 -5.26 -11.90 -2.24
N HIS A 286 -6.50 -11.69 -1.80
CA HIS A 286 -6.93 -11.87 -0.43
C HIS A 286 -7.81 -13.13 -0.29
N ARG A 287 -7.60 -13.89 0.78
CA ARG A 287 -8.53 -14.94 1.24
C ARG A 287 -9.03 -14.52 2.61
N MET A 288 -10.34 -14.39 2.77
CA MET A 288 -10.91 -13.87 4.02
C MET A 288 -10.90 -14.90 5.17
N GLY A 289 -10.92 -16.20 4.87
CA GLY A 289 -10.98 -17.26 5.89
C GLY A 289 -12.08 -16.99 6.94
N SER A 290 -11.71 -17.13 8.22
CA SER A 290 -12.54 -16.83 9.39
C SER A 290 -12.89 -15.34 9.56
N GLY A 291 -12.32 -14.45 8.74
CA GLY A 291 -12.46 -13.00 8.89
C GLY A 291 -11.80 -12.46 10.15
N LEU A 292 -12.16 -11.23 10.53
CA LEU A 292 -11.63 -10.51 11.70
C LEU A 292 -12.74 -10.06 12.68
N GLN A 293 -13.81 -10.85 12.77
CA GLN A 293 -15.01 -10.44 13.53
C GLN A 293 -14.70 -10.25 15.02
N ASN A 294 -13.85 -11.09 15.62
CA ASN A 294 -13.53 -11.00 17.03
C ASN A 294 -12.79 -9.71 17.37
N SER A 295 -11.77 -9.37 16.58
CA SER A 295 -11.00 -8.13 16.70
C SER A 295 -11.92 -6.92 16.53
N ARG A 296 -12.80 -6.96 15.54
CA ARG A 296 -13.76 -5.90 15.30
C ARG A 296 -14.68 -5.66 16.50
N ILE A 297 -15.29 -6.71 17.05
CA ILE A 297 -16.14 -6.63 18.24
C ILE A 297 -15.33 -6.12 19.44
N GLN A 298 -14.11 -6.60 19.61
CA GLN A 298 -13.20 -6.20 20.68
C GLN A 298 -12.87 -4.69 20.61
N PHE A 299 -12.61 -4.17 19.42
CA PHE A 299 -12.31 -2.75 19.23
C PHE A 299 -13.58 -1.89 19.40
N GLU A 300 -14.66 -2.20 18.68
CA GLU A 300 -15.87 -1.37 18.69
C GLU A 300 -16.60 -1.35 20.05
N ARG A 301 -16.66 -2.47 20.77
CA ARG A 301 -17.43 -2.57 22.03
C ARG A 301 -16.59 -2.41 23.27
N ASN A 302 -15.47 -3.12 23.34
CA ASN A 302 -14.63 -3.12 24.54
C ASN A 302 -13.62 -1.97 24.53
N LYS A 303 -13.46 -1.28 23.39
CA LYS A 303 -12.63 -0.08 23.24
C LYS A 303 -11.18 -0.30 23.67
N LYS A 304 -10.69 -1.54 23.53
CA LYS A 304 -9.31 -1.94 23.78
C LYS A 304 -8.85 -2.89 22.70
N GLY A 305 -7.62 -2.73 22.22
CA GLY A 305 -7.04 -3.66 21.26
C GLY A 305 -5.54 -3.84 21.45
N ARG A 306 -5.08 -5.08 21.61
CA ARG A 306 -3.66 -5.43 21.55
C ARG A 306 -3.35 -6.13 20.24
N VAL A 307 -2.51 -5.49 19.41
CA VAL A 307 -2.21 -5.95 18.05
C VAL A 307 -0.72 -6.25 17.90
N ALA A 308 -0.38 -7.45 17.44
CA ALA A 308 0.99 -7.90 17.29
C ALA A 308 1.40 -8.09 15.82
N PHE A 309 2.68 -7.86 15.54
CA PHE A 309 3.27 -7.94 14.19
C PHE A 309 4.50 -8.83 14.25
N LEU A 310 4.32 -10.10 13.92
CA LEU A 310 5.35 -11.12 13.97
C LEU A 310 5.95 -11.31 12.57
N GLY A 311 7.28 -11.35 12.50
CA GLY A 311 7.96 -11.62 11.23
C GLY A 311 9.43 -11.21 11.20
N GLY A 312 9.93 -11.03 9.98
CA GLY A 312 11.33 -10.76 9.68
C GLY A 312 11.74 -9.28 9.66
N SER A 313 12.75 -8.96 8.84
CA SER A 313 13.27 -7.59 8.70
C SER A 313 12.28 -6.63 8.04
N ILE A 314 11.44 -7.10 7.13
CA ILE A 314 10.45 -6.23 6.46
C ILE A 314 9.37 -5.79 7.47
N THR A 315 8.99 -6.67 8.40
CA THR A 315 8.11 -6.36 9.54
C THR A 315 8.78 -5.46 10.58
N HIS A 316 10.09 -5.61 10.78
CA HIS A 316 10.88 -4.78 11.69
C HIS A 316 10.95 -3.32 11.21
N ASN A 317 11.20 -3.12 9.92
CA ASN A 317 11.34 -1.80 9.31
C ASN A 317 10.04 -0.99 9.40
N GLY A 318 10.15 0.34 9.32
CA GLY A 318 9.00 1.23 9.18
C GLY A 318 8.33 1.09 7.81
N GLY A 319 7.06 1.49 7.70
CA GLY A 319 6.27 1.38 6.47
C GLY A 319 4.87 0.82 6.68
N TRP A 320 4.60 -0.36 6.12
CA TRP A 320 3.24 -0.96 6.13
C TRP A 320 2.67 -1.13 7.55
N ARG A 321 3.51 -1.51 8.52
CA ARG A 321 3.11 -1.70 9.92
C ARG A 321 2.62 -0.39 10.53
N ASP A 322 3.32 0.71 10.26
CA ASP A 322 2.96 2.04 10.75
C ASP A 322 1.67 2.54 10.08
N SER A 323 1.44 2.18 8.81
CA SER A 323 0.16 2.45 8.12
C SER A 323 -1.01 1.72 8.77
N ILE A 324 -0.83 0.46 9.20
CA ILE A 324 -1.86 -0.27 9.96
C ILE A 324 -2.09 0.38 11.33
N TYR A 325 -1.05 0.87 12.00
CA TYR A 325 -1.21 1.58 13.29
C TYR A 325 -2.10 2.81 13.13
N ALA A 326 -1.80 3.62 12.12
CA ALA A 326 -2.57 4.82 11.80
C ALA A 326 -4.01 4.47 11.40
N TYR A 327 -4.18 3.45 10.55
CA TYR A 327 -5.50 2.98 10.12
C TYR A 327 -6.38 2.53 11.29
N LEU A 328 -5.88 1.65 12.17
CA LEU A 328 -6.67 1.13 13.29
C LEU A 328 -7.08 2.26 14.25
N LYS A 329 -6.16 3.18 14.57
CA LYS A 329 -6.46 4.37 15.39
C LYS A 329 -7.49 5.29 14.74
N THR A 330 -7.46 5.43 13.41
CA THR A 330 -8.40 6.27 12.67
C THR A 330 -9.78 5.62 12.57
N ARG A 331 -9.82 4.32 12.28
CA ARG A 331 -11.05 3.55 12.09
C ARG A 331 -11.82 3.32 13.39
N PHE A 332 -11.10 3.19 14.51
CA PHE A 332 -11.64 2.97 15.85
C PHE A 332 -11.11 4.04 16.83
N PRO A 333 -11.52 5.31 16.69
CA PRO A 333 -10.93 6.43 17.43
C PRO A 333 -11.16 6.36 18.95
N GLU A 334 -12.17 5.62 19.39
CA GLU A 334 -12.47 5.41 20.81
C GLU A 334 -11.72 4.22 21.42
N THR A 335 -10.96 3.46 20.64
CA THR A 335 -10.23 2.27 21.10
C THR A 335 -8.83 2.61 21.59
N GLU A 336 -8.50 2.21 22.81
CA GLU A 336 -7.14 2.23 23.33
C GLU A 336 -6.33 1.07 22.73
N PHE A 337 -5.32 1.39 21.90
CA PHE A 337 -4.48 0.39 21.25
C PHE A 337 -3.11 0.24 21.90
N GLU A 338 -2.70 -1.01 22.09
CA GLU A 338 -1.31 -1.41 22.36
C GLU A 338 -0.76 -2.18 21.15
N PHE A 339 0.36 -1.72 20.60
CA PHE A 339 1.00 -2.34 19.44
C PHE A 339 2.31 -3.05 19.82
N ILE A 340 2.44 -4.30 19.42
CA ILE A 340 3.64 -5.12 19.67
C ILE A 340 4.38 -5.33 18.35
N ALA A 341 5.50 -4.64 18.21
CA ALA A 341 6.42 -4.81 17.08
C ALA A 341 7.35 -6.01 17.34
N ALA A 342 6.92 -7.20 16.92
CA ALA A 342 7.67 -8.44 17.09
C ALA A 342 8.44 -8.86 15.81
N GLY A 343 8.76 -7.91 14.93
CA GLY A 343 9.63 -8.12 13.76
C GLY A 343 11.10 -8.18 14.15
N ILE A 344 11.79 -9.27 13.80
CA ILE A 344 13.24 -9.41 14.04
C ILE A 344 13.95 -9.81 12.74
N PRO A 345 14.97 -9.04 12.29
CA PRO A 345 15.67 -9.33 11.06
C PRO A 345 16.18 -10.78 10.95
N SER A 346 16.10 -11.31 9.73
CA SER A 346 16.55 -12.67 9.36
C SER A 346 15.74 -13.83 9.95
N MET A 347 14.69 -13.58 10.74
CA MET A 347 13.87 -14.63 11.35
C MET A 347 12.66 -14.99 10.48
N GLY A 348 12.46 -16.29 10.25
CA GLY A 348 11.26 -16.87 9.64
C GLY A 348 10.43 -17.67 10.66
N THR A 349 9.68 -18.67 10.21
CA THR A 349 8.71 -19.41 11.04
C THR A 349 9.38 -20.20 12.15
N THR A 350 10.49 -20.90 11.89
CA THR A 350 11.21 -21.67 12.91
C THR A 350 11.60 -20.81 14.12
N PRO A 351 12.42 -19.75 13.99
CA PRO A 351 12.74 -18.90 15.14
C PRO A 351 11.50 -18.23 15.75
N ALA A 352 10.51 -17.84 14.95
CA ALA A 352 9.26 -17.23 15.43
C ALA A 352 8.49 -18.17 16.37
N ALA A 353 8.35 -19.45 16.03
CA ALA A 353 7.66 -20.44 16.85
C ALA A 353 8.28 -20.60 18.26
N PHE A 354 9.61 -20.50 18.38
CA PHE A 354 10.31 -20.67 19.65
C PHE A 354 10.45 -19.40 20.49
N ARG A 355 10.35 -18.22 19.87
CA ARG A 355 10.41 -16.92 20.56
C ARG A 355 9.05 -16.35 20.91
N LEU A 356 7.96 -16.96 20.42
CA LEU A 356 6.61 -16.44 20.49
C LEU A 356 6.19 -16.06 21.92
N GLU A 357 6.51 -16.91 22.89
CA GLU A 357 6.23 -16.65 24.31
C GLU A 357 6.90 -15.35 24.78
N ARG A 358 8.21 -15.21 24.53
CA ARG A 358 9.00 -14.05 24.97
C ARG A 358 8.56 -12.77 24.27
N ASP A 359 8.33 -12.83 22.96
CA ASP A 359 8.19 -11.62 22.14
C ASP A 359 6.75 -11.15 21.96
N VAL A 360 5.78 -12.06 22.12
CA VAL A 360 4.36 -11.78 21.87
C VAL A 360 3.51 -12.14 23.09
N LEU A 361 3.46 -13.42 23.49
CA LEU A 361 2.46 -13.88 24.47
C LEU A 361 2.71 -13.35 25.89
N SER A 362 3.96 -13.13 26.27
CA SER A 362 4.32 -12.50 27.56
C SER A 362 3.86 -11.04 27.69
N LYS A 363 3.45 -10.40 26.59
CA LYS A 363 2.90 -9.04 26.57
C LYS A 363 1.41 -9.02 26.90
N GLY A 364 0.80 -10.19 27.06
CA GLY A 364 -0.59 -10.38 27.46
C GLY A 364 -1.47 -10.86 26.31
N LYS A 365 -2.79 -10.84 26.54
CA LYS A 365 -3.79 -11.31 25.57
C LYS A 365 -3.74 -10.47 24.28
N ILE A 366 -3.40 -11.10 23.16
CA ILE A 366 -3.38 -10.50 21.83
C ILE A 366 -4.75 -10.70 21.17
N ASP A 367 -5.31 -9.64 20.58
CA ASP A 367 -6.61 -9.67 19.92
C ASP A 367 -6.48 -9.90 18.41
N LEU A 368 -5.45 -9.29 17.79
CA LEU A 368 -5.14 -9.41 16.38
C LEU A 368 -3.63 -9.61 16.16
N LEU A 369 -3.24 -10.56 15.33
CA LEU A 369 -1.84 -10.77 14.96
C LEU A 369 -1.64 -10.82 13.44
N PHE A 370 -0.63 -10.12 12.95
CA PHE A 370 -0.12 -10.24 11.58
C PHE A 370 1.17 -11.07 11.57
N GLU A 371 1.21 -12.11 10.75
CA GLU A 371 2.37 -13.01 10.59
C GLU A 371 2.92 -12.96 9.16
N GLU A 372 4.23 -12.75 9.03
CA GLU A 372 4.96 -12.87 7.77
C GLU A 372 6.33 -13.52 7.95
N ALA A 373 6.60 -14.57 7.15
CA ALA A 373 7.87 -15.28 7.20
C ALA A 373 8.33 -15.86 5.84
N ALA A 374 7.58 -15.63 4.77
CA ALA A 374 7.76 -16.33 3.49
C ALA A 374 9.10 -16.01 2.82
N VAL A 375 9.57 -14.77 2.92
CA VAL A 375 10.90 -14.38 2.39
C VAL A 375 12.03 -14.97 3.22
N ASN A 376 11.88 -15.03 4.54
CA ASN A 376 12.93 -15.53 5.43
C ASN A 376 13.03 -17.05 5.42
N ASP A 377 11.92 -17.78 5.41
CA ASP A 377 11.95 -19.24 5.35
C ASP A 377 12.64 -19.75 4.07
N ALA A 378 12.32 -19.14 2.93
CA ALA A 378 12.95 -19.48 1.66
C ALA A 378 14.45 -19.12 1.66
N THR A 379 14.80 -17.88 2.06
CA THR A 379 16.19 -17.41 2.09
C THR A 379 17.06 -18.23 3.04
N ASN A 380 16.50 -18.65 4.17
CA ASN A 380 17.17 -19.47 5.17
C ASN A 380 17.18 -20.97 4.81
N LYS A 381 16.69 -21.33 3.61
CA LYS A 381 16.66 -22.70 3.06
C LYS A 381 15.95 -23.69 4.00
N ARG A 382 14.89 -23.24 4.69
CA ARG A 382 14.07 -24.12 5.52
C ARG A 382 13.43 -25.17 4.64
N THR A 383 13.45 -26.42 5.10
CA THR A 383 12.75 -27.52 4.44
C THR A 383 11.23 -27.31 4.48
N GLU A 384 10.49 -27.95 3.58
CA GLU A 384 9.02 -27.96 3.62
C GLU A 384 8.50 -28.37 5.01
N THR A 385 9.08 -29.41 5.61
CA THR A 385 8.71 -29.89 6.94
C THR A 385 8.94 -28.84 8.02
N GLU A 386 10.08 -28.13 8.01
CA GLU A 386 10.32 -27.04 8.98
C GLU A 386 9.36 -25.87 8.79
N GLN A 387 9.06 -25.49 7.54
CA GLN A 387 8.13 -24.40 7.23
C GLN A 387 6.72 -24.72 7.75
N ILE A 388 6.24 -25.94 7.52
CA ILE A 388 4.93 -26.39 8.02
C ILE A 388 4.92 -26.46 9.55
N ARG A 389 5.90 -27.13 10.16
CA ARG A 389 5.98 -27.26 11.64
C ARG A 389 6.12 -25.92 12.34
N GLY A 390 6.87 -24.99 11.74
CA GLY A 390 7.06 -23.63 12.23
C GLY A 390 5.78 -22.84 12.16
N MET A 391 5.17 -22.73 10.98
CA MET A 391 3.94 -21.95 10.78
C MET A 391 2.77 -22.53 11.59
N GLU A 392 2.57 -23.84 11.55
CA GLU A 392 1.55 -24.50 12.37
C GLU A 392 1.84 -24.36 13.87
N GLY A 393 3.11 -24.42 14.27
CA GLY A 393 3.53 -24.17 15.64
C GLY A 393 3.10 -22.79 16.14
N ILE A 394 3.36 -21.75 15.35
CA ILE A 394 2.93 -20.38 15.66
C ILE A 394 1.40 -20.32 15.83
N VAL A 395 0.66 -20.75 14.81
CA VAL A 395 -0.81 -20.71 14.79
C VAL A 395 -1.41 -21.44 16.00
N ARG A 396 -0.98 -22.68 16.25
CA ARG A 396 -1.51 -23.48 17.36
C ARG A 396 -1.16 -22.87 18.71
N HIS A 397 0.04 -22.33 18.88
CA HIS A 397 0.45 -21.71 20.15
C HIS A 397 -0.37 -20.43 20.42
N LEU A 398 -0.61 -19.60 19.40
CA LEU A 398 -1.49 -18.45 19.47
C LEU A 398 -2.92 -18.85 19.87
N LEU A 399 -3.53 -19.81 19.17
CA LEU A 399 -4.92 -20.21 19.45
C LEU A 399 -5.09 -20.98 20.75
N LYS A 400 -4.07 -21.70 21.24
CA LYS A 400 -4.07 -22.30 22.59
C LYS A 400 -4.03 -21.23 23.68
N SER A 401 -3.26 -20.16 23.48
CA SER A 401 -3.13 -19.06 24.46
C SER A 401 -4.34 -18.13 24.47
N ASN A 402 -4.90 -17.82 23.31
CA ASN A 402 -6.16 -17.10 23.17
C ASN A 402 -6.95 -17.65 21.97
N PRO A 403 -7.97 -18.50 22.20
CA PRO A 403 -8.79 -19.05 21.11
C PRO A 403 -9.64 -17.99 20.41
N MET A 404 -9.74 -16.78 20.96
CA MET A 404 -10.51 -15.67 20.37
C MET A 404 -9.66 -14.75 19.47
N MET A 405 -8.36 -15.00 19.37
CA MET A 405 -7.43 -14.16 18.61
C MET A 405 -7.67 -14.30 17.11
N ASP A 406 -7.78 -13.18 16.39
CA ASP A 406 -7.72 -13.23 14.93
C ASP A 406 -6.28 -13.16 14.44
N ILE A 407 -6.00 -13.90 13.36
CA ILE A 407 -4.67 -14.00 12.77
C ILE A 407 -4.78 -13.64 11.29
N VAL A 408 -3.84 -12.86 10.77
CA VAL A 408 -3.68 -12.56 9.34
C VAL A 408 -2.30 -13.04 8.91
N MET A 409 -2.26 -13.94 7.95
CA MET A 409 -1.00 -14.42 7.36
C MET A 409 -0.71 -13.66 6.05
N MET A 410 0.53 -13.24 5.86
CA MET A 410 0.94 -12.43 4.71
C MET A 410 2.16 -13.06 4.03
N HIS A 411 2.30 -12.80 2.73
CA HIS A 411 3.41 -13.35 1.93
C HIS A 411 4.12 -12.23 1.17
N PHE A 412 5.30 -11.79 1.63
CA PHE A 412 6.07 -10.75 0.92
C PHE A 412 6.76 -11.26 -0.35
N VAL A 413 7.03 -10.32 -1.27
CA VAL A 413 7.66 -10.57 -2.57
C VAL A 413 9.19 -10.59 -2.47
N ASP A 414 9.82 -11.41 -3.31
CA ASP A 414 11.24 -11.35 -3.67
C ASP A 414 11.41 -11.79 -5.13
N PRO A 415 12.58 -11.55 -5.76
CA PRO A 415 12.80 -11.87 -7.18
C PRO A 415 12.59 -13.35 -7.54
N ASP A 416 12.91 -14.29 -6.65
CA ASP A 416 12.72 -15.73 -6.90
C ASP A 416 11.24 -16.11 -6.88
N LYS A 417 10.46 -15.52 -5.96
CA LYS A 417 9.00 -15.66 -5.94
C LYS A 417 8.37 -15.06 -7.19
N MET A 418 8.80 -13.88 -7.63
CA MET A 418 8.33 -13.25 -8.87
C MET A 418 8.59 -14.16 -10.08
N LYS A 419 9.82 -14.70 -10.19
CA LYS A 419 10.19 -15.65 -11.25
C LYS A 419 9.28 -16.88 -11.24
N THR A 420 8.96 -17.39 -10.06
CA THR A 420 8.08 -18.57 -9.91
C THR A 420 6.65 -18.26 -10.35
N TYR A 421 6.09 -17.11 -9.96
CA TYR A 421 4.76 -16.68 -10.40
C TYR A 421 4.69 -16.41 -11.90
N ARG A 422 5.71 -15.76 -12.48
CA ARG A 422 5.83 -15.56 -13.93
C ARG A 422 5.92 -16.86 -14.72
N ALA A 423 6.38 -17.93 -14.08
CA ALA A 423 6.37 -19.29 -14.65
C ALA A 423 5.03 -20.03 -14.43
N GLY A 424 3.98 -19.35 -13.95
CA GLY A 424 2.67 -19.94 -13.69
C GLY A 424 2.62 -20.85 -12.46
N LYS A 425 3.58 -20.76 -11.55
CA LYS A 425 3.70 -21.62 -10.36
C LYS A 425 3.55 -20.82 -9.07
N VAL A 426 3.15 -21.48 -7.98
CA VAL A 426 3.15 -20.91 -6.64
C VAL A 426 4.49 -21.22 -5.96
N PRO A 427 5.19 -20.26 -5.34
CA PRO A 427 6.39 -20.53 -4.54
C PRO A 427 6.12 -21.56 -3.43
N GLU A 428 7.00 -22.56 -3.28
CA GLU A 428 6.77 -23.68 -2.35
C GLU A 428 6.55 -23.22 -0.90
N VAL A 429 7.28 -22.20 -0.46
CA VAL A 429 7.09 -21.61 0.88
C VAL A 429 5.68 -21.05 1.08
N ILE A 430 5.12 -20.37 0.07
CA ILE A 430 3.76 -19.81 0.13
C ILE A 430 2.74 -20.94 0.11
N LYS A 431 2.97 -21.99 -0.68
CA LYS A 431 2.12 -23.19 -0.69
C LYS A 431 2.09 -23.87 0.68
N ASN A 432 3.24 -24.00 1.34
CA ASN A 432 3.33 -24.60 2.67
C ASN A 432 2.66 -23.76 3.75
N HIS A 433 2.89 -22.44 3.74
CA HIS A 433 2.23 -21.52 4.67
C HIS A 433 0.71 -21.49 4.45
N ASN A 434 0.25 -21.44 3.19
CA ASN A 434 -1.19 -21.48 2.86
C ASN A 434 -1.83 -22.80 3.24
N ARG A 435 -1.13 -23.94 3.14
CA ARG A 435 -1.66 -25.22 3.63
C ARG A 435 -2.00 -25.16 5.13
N VAL A 436 -1.17 -24.49 5.93
CA VAL A 436 -1.47 -24.23 7.34
C VAL A 436 -2.64 -23.26 7.45
N ALA A 437 -2.63 -22.14 6.74
CA ALA A 437 -3.70 -21.15 6.81
C ALA A 437 -5.07 -21.73 6.42
N GLU A 438 -5.14 -22.57 5.39
CA GLU A 438 -6.37 -23.25 4.97
C GLU A 438 -6.88 -24.22 6.03
N HIS A 439 -5.98 -24.98 6.66
CA HIS A 439 -6.35 -25.96 7.70
C HIS A 439 -6.93 -25.31 8.97
N TYR A 440 -6.46 -24.12 9.34
CA TYR A 440 -6.95 -23.35 10.48
C TYR A 440 -7.93 -22.23 10.11
N ASP A 441 -8.36 -22.19 8.84
CA ASP A 441 -9.18 -21.15 8.23
C ASP A 441 -8.70 -19.70 8.46
N ILE A 442 -7.39 -19.49 8.48
CA ILE A 442 -6.76 -18.19 8.68
C ILE A 442 -6.82 -17.34 7.39
N PRO A 443 -7.22 -16.05 7.49
CA PRO A 443 -7.12 -15.12 6.38
C PRO A 443 -5.68 -14.96 5.85
N THR A 444 -5.54 -14.84 4.53
CA THR A 444 -4.23 -14.66 3.88
C THR A 444 -4.20 -13.49 2.89
N ILE A 445 -3.06 -12.78 2.83
CA ILE A 445 -2.80 -11.72 1.84
C ILE A 445 -1.56 -12.09 1.02
N ASN A 446 -1.74 -12.38 -0.28
CA ASN A 446 -0.66 -12.80 -1.17
C ASN A 446 0.00 -11.61 -1.88
N LEU A 447 0.76 -10.83 -1.11
CA LEU A 447 1.48 -9.64 -1.63
C LEU A 447 2.56 -10.01 -2.64
N ALA A 448 3.13 -11.21 -2.54
CA ALA A 448 4.09 -11.75 -3.49
C ALA A 448 3.50 -11.84 -4.90
N LYS A 449 2.31 -12.42 -5.02
CA LYS A 449 1.61 -12.53 -6.31
C LYS A 449 1.11 -11.17 -6.78
N GLU A 450 0.52 -10.39 -5.88
CA GLU A 450 0.01 -9.06 -6.19
C GLU A 450 1.09 -8.15 -6.78
N VAL A 451 2.22 -7.99 -6.08
CA VAL A 451 3.31 -7.14 -6.56
C VAL A 451 3.87 -7.62 -7.89
N THR A 452 4.00 -8.95 -8.06
CA THR A 452 4.46 -9.51 -9.33
C THR A 452 3.54 -9.12 -10.48
N GLU A 453 2.23 -9.36 -10.33
CA GLU A 453 1.27 -9.08 -11.39
C GLU A 453 1.07 -7.58 -11.63
N ARG A 454 1.15 -6.73 -10.59
CA ARG A 454 1.12 -5.27 -10.76
C ARG A 454 2.33 -4.75 -11.53
N ILE A 455 3.52 -5.30 -11.28
CA ILE A 455 4.73 -4.98 -12.06
C ILE A 455 4.57 -5.45 -13.51
N ASP A 456 4.07 -6.67 -13.72
CA ASP A 456 3.85 -7.21 -15.07
C ASP A 456 2.74 -6.45 -15.83
N HIS A 457 1.81 -5.84 -15.10
CA HIS A 457 0.78 -4.92 -15.62
C HIS A 457 1.28 -3.47 -15.82
N GLY A 458 2.56 -3.20 -15.53
CA GLY A 458 3.18 -1.90 -15.75
C GLY A 458 2.76 -0.81 -14.76
N GLU A 459 2.22 -1.17 -13.59
CA GLU A 459 1.82 -0.20 -12.55
C GLU A 459 3.02 0.47 -11.89
N PHE A 460 4.12 -0.27 -11.75
CA PHE A 460 5.41 0.18 -11.22
C PHE A 460 6.49 -0.87 -11.55
N THR A 461 7.74 -0.62 -11.15
CA THR A 461 8.91 -1.45 -11.46
C THR A 461 9.63 -1.94 -10.22
N TRP A 462 10.29 -3.10 -10.34
CA TRP A 462 11.10 -3.62 -9.24
C TRP A 462 12.29 -2.70 -8.97
N GLU A 463 13.03 -2.30 -10.00
CA GLU A 463 14.32 -1.62 -9.88
C GLU A 463 14.21 -0.20 -9.33
N LYS A 464 13.16 0.54 -9.70
CA LYS A 464 13.00 1.95 -9.30
C LYS A 464 12.07 2.12 -8.12
N ASP A 465 10.97 1.37 -8.10
CA ASP A 465 9.87 1.65 -7.16
C ASP A 465 9.91 0.71 -5.95
N PHE A 466 10.33 -0.55 -6.12
CA PHE A 466 10.55 -1.47 -4.99
C PHE A 466 12.01 -1.45 -4.48
N GLU A 467 12.95 -1.14 -5.36
CA GLU A 467 14.41 -1.10 -5.20
C GLU A 467 15.06 -2.47 -4.94
N ASN A 468 14.67 -3.13 -3.84
CA ASN A 468 15.25 -4.41 -3.44
C ASN A 468 14.33 -5.19 -2.48
N LEU A 469 14.85 -6.25 -1.85
CA LEU A 469 14.12 -7.11 -0.91
C LEU A 469 13.53 -6.31 0.27
N HIS A 470 14.23 -5.29 0.75
CA HIS A 470 13.73 -4.34 1.73
C HIS A 470 13.10 -3.18 0.96
N PRO A 471 11.77 -3.19 0.75
CA PRO A 471 11.15 -2.29 -0.21
C PRO A 471 11.34 -0.83 0.19
N SER A 472 11.47 0.03 -0.82
CA SER A 472 11.43 1.50 -0.66
C SER A 472 10.14 1.96 0.06
N PRO A 473 10.06 3.24 0.49
CA PRO A 473 8.81 3.79 1.00
C PRO A 473 7.60 3.61 0.07
N PHE A 474 7.82 3.65 -1.25
CA PHE A 474 6.76 3.35 -2.23
C PHE A 474 6.31 1.88 -2.15
N GLY A 475 7.26 0.94 -2.16
CA GLY A 475 6.96 -0.50 -2.08
C GLY A 475 6.28 -0.87 -0.75
N GLN A 476 6.70 -0.26 0.35
CA GLN A 476 6.02 -0.33 1.65
C GLN A 476 4.58 0.17 1.55
N GLY A 477 4.34 1.26 0.81
CA GLY A 477 3.01 1.79 0.53
C GLY A 477 2.14 0.86 -0.33
N VAL A 478 2.73 0.09 -1.25
CA VAL A 478 2.00 -0.94 -2.01
C VAL A 478 1.47 -2.03 -1.07
N TYR A 479 2.33 -2.54 -0.19
CA TYR A 479 1.93 -3.50 0.84
C TYR A 479 0.84 -2.94 1.75
N ALA A 480 1.03 -1.71 2.25
CA ALA A 480 0.07 -1.03 3.10
C ALA A 480 -1.32 -0.97 2.44
N ARG A 481 -1.43 -0.45 1.22
CA ARG A 481 -2.72 -0.27 0.53
C ARG A 481 -3.48 -1.59 0.35
N SER A 482 -2.80 -2.68 -0.01
CA SER A 482 -3.43 -4.00 -0.11
C SER A 482 -3.96 -4.47 1.24
N MET A 483 -3.18 -4.32 2.31
CA MET A 483 -3.61 -4.68 3.67
C MET A 483 -4.75 -3.80 4.17
N LEU A 484 -4.74 -2.50 3.89
CA LEU A 484 -5.83 -1.60 4.27
C LEU A 484 -7.13 -1.97 3.56
N GLN A 485 -7.07 -2.30 2.26
CA GLN A 485 -8.23 -2.78 1.53
C GLN A 485 -8.77 -4.11 2.10
N PHE A 486 -7.88 -5.01 2.53
CA PHE A 486 -8.28 -6.23 3.25
C PHE A 486 -9.00 -5.90 4.56
N LEU A 487 -8.46 -4.98 5.37
CA LEU A 487 -9.03 -4.57 6.65
C LEU A 487 -10.37 -3.84 6.48
N ASP A 488 -10.50 -2.97 5.48
CA ASP A 488 -11.76 -2.29 5.15
C ASP A 488 -12.85 -3.31 4.85
N LYS A 489 -12.53 -4.34 4.05
CA LYS A 489 -13.46 -5.43 3.77
C LYS A 489 -13.77 -6.26 5.03
N ALA A 490 -12.77 -6.55 5.86
CA ALA A 490 -12.94 -7.32 7.09
C ALA A 490 -13.81 -6.59 8.14
N PHE A 491 -13.75 -5.25 8.16
CA PHE A 491 -14.46 -4.39 9.10
C PHE A 491 -15.66 -3.65 8.48
N ALA A 492 -16.11 -4.07 7.30
CA ALA A 492 -17.26 -3.50 6.60
C ALA A 492 -18.60 -3.88 7.28
N GLY A 493 -19.63 -3.06 7.08
CA GLY A 493 -20.98 -3.31 7.63
C GLY A 493 -21.14 -2.82 9.07
N HIS A 494 -22.15 -3.34 9.79
CA HIS A 494 -22.39 -3.05 11.21
C HIS A 494 -22.25 -4.33 12.04
N ILE A 495 -22.04 -4.19 13.36
CA ILE A 495 -22.07 -5.31 14.31
C ILE A 495 -23.47 -5.33 14.94
N ASP A 496 -24.17 -6.46 14.83
CA ASP A 496 -25.49 -6.64 15.44
C ASP A 496 -25.37 -6.86 16.95
N ASN A 497 -26.36 -6.43 17.75
CA ASN A 497 -26.33 -6.59 19.21
C ASN A 497 -26.04 -8.03 19.66
N ASP A 498 -26.46 -9.01 18.87
CA ASP A 498 -26.36 -10.44 19.16
C ASP A 498 -24.99 -11.04 18.77
N ASP A 499 -24.17 -10.32 18.01
CA ASP A 499 -22.82 -10.74 17.64
C ASP A 499 -21.95 -10.90 18.88
N LYS A 500 -21.11 -11.94 18.90
CA LYS A 500 -20.25 -12.27 20.04
C LYS A 500 -18.88 -12.70 19.56
N ILE A 501 -17.87 -12.40 20.37
CA ILE A 501 -16.53 -12.96 20.23
C ILE A 501 -16.62 -14.48 20.41
N LYS A 502 -16.07 -15.25 19.47
CA LYS A 502 -16.15 -16.71 19.41
C LYS A 502 -14.79 -17.36 19.29
N ALA A 503 -14.66 -18.56 19.86
CA ALA A 503 -13.44 -19.35 19.72
C ALA A 503 -13.26 -19.77 18.26
N HIS A 504 -12.06 -19.61 17.72
CA HIS A 504 -11.65 -20.22 16.47
C HIS A 504 -11.50 -21.74 16.64
N ALA A 505 -11.76 -22.47 15.56
CA ALA A 505 -11.58 -23.91 15.55
C ALA A 505 -10.09 -24.27 15.67
N LEU A 506 -9.77 -25.25 16.52
CA LEU A 506 -8.43 -25.81 16.64
C LEU A 506 -8.45 -27.29 16.23
N PRO A 507 -8.41 -27.61 14.92
CA PRO A 507 -8.43 -28.99 14.43
C PRO A 507 -7.20 -29.80 14.88
N ASN A 508 -7.19 -31.10 14.60
CA ASN A 508 -6.00 -31.93 14.75
C ASN A 508 -4.83 -31.35 13.94
N PRO A 509 -3.58 -31.42 14.44
CA PRO A 509 -2.45 -30.84 13.72
C PRO A 509 -2.20 -31.55 12.38
N LEU A 510 -1.77 -30.79 11.36
CA LEU A 510 -1.25 -31.28 10.08
C LEU A 510 0.01 -32.11 10.30
N ASP A 511 0.89 -31.64 11.19
CA ASP A 511 2.05 -32.38 11.67
C ASP A 511 2.02 -32.44 13.20
N VAL A 512 1.95 -33.66 13.75
CA VAL A 512 1.96 -33.91 15.20
C VAL A 512 3.21 -33.39 15.90
N PHE A 513 4.26 -33.06 15.15
CA PHE A 513 5.51 -32.48 15.63
C PHE A 513 5.63 -30.97 15.40
N ALA A 514 4.53 -30.28 15.08
CA ALA A 514 4.48 -28.83 15.01
C ALA A 514 5.05 -28.16 16.28
N TYR A 515 5.70 -27.00 16.12
CA TYR A 515 6.41 -26.29 17.17
C TYR A 515 5.46 -25.49 18.10
N ALA A 516 4.37 -26.12 18.52
CA ALA A 516 3.22 -25.49 19.17
C ALA A 516 3.41 -25.13 20.65
N ASN A 517 4.53 -25.53 21.26
CA ASN A 517 4.91 -25.21 22.64
C ASN A 517 6.41 -24.81 22.67
N GLY A 518 6.85 -24.07 21.65
CA GLY A 518 8.23 -23.64 21.51
C GLY A 518 8.64 -22.63 22.58
N VAL A 519 9.78 -22.86 23.23
CA VAL A 519 10.35 -21.95 24.23
C VAL A 519 11.87 -21.86 24.13
N PHE A 520 12.42 -20.75 24.62
CA PHE A 520 13.86 -20.64 24.91
C PHE A 520 14.19 -21.20 26.30
N ILE A 521 15.35 -21.83 26.39
CA ILE A 521 16.05 -22.19 27.62
C ILE A 521 17.21 -21.20 27.77
N ASP A 522 17.29 -20.52 28.91
CA ASP A 522 18.41 -19.63 29.21
C ASP A 522 19.69 -20.46 29.36
N VAL A 523 20.77 -19.96 28.78
CA VAL A 523 22.08 -20.60 28.85
C VAL A 523 22.67 -20.62 30.27
N SER A 524 22.15 -19.79 31.20
CA SER A 524 22.52 -19.81 32.62
C SER A 524 22.25 -21.15 33.30
N ASP A 525 21.26 -21.90 32.81
CA ASP A 525 20.81 -23.13 33.46
C ASP A 525 21.66 -24.35 33.05
N ILE A 526 22.66 -24.11 32.18
CA ILE A 526 23.48 -25.16 31.59
C ILE A 526 24.72 -25.40 32.44
N LYS A 527 24.87 -26.66 32.89
CA LYS A 527 26.07 -27.10 33.61
C LYS A 527 27.28 -27.06 32.67
N LEU A 528 28.20 -26.13 32.94
CA LEU A 528 29.43 -25.96 32.16
C LEU A 528 30.34 -27.17 32.25
N LYS A 529 31.00 -27.50 31.13
CA LYS A 529 32.09 -28.47 31.03
C LYS A 529 33.37 -27.78 30.59
N LYS A 530 34.51 -28.47 30.74
CA LYS A 530 35.83 -27.98 30.32
C LYS A 530 35.78 -27.50 28.87
N GLY A 531 36.24 -26.27 28.63
CA GLY A 531 36.27 -25.63 27.31
C GLY A 531 35.08 -24.72 26.98
N TRP A 532 34.04 -24.70 27.82
CA TRP A 532 32.90 -23.77 27.69
C TRP A 532 32.91 -22.69 28.76
N LYS A 533 32.55 -21.47 28.37
CA LYS A 533 32.34 -20.33 29.28
C LYS A 533 31.02 -19.63 28.99
N ILE A 534 30.46 -18.99 30.01
CA ILE A 534 29.39 -18.00 29.82
C ILE A 534 30.05 -16.62 29.85
N ASP A 535 29.88 -15.87 28.77
CA ASP A 535 30.18 -14.45 28.73
C ASP A 535 28.87 -13.69 28.95
N SER A 536 28.75 -12.92 30.03
CA SER A 536 27.53 -12.18 30.37
C SER A 536 27.27 -10.97 29.48
N ASN A 537 28.29 -10.47 28.79
CA ASN A 537 28.24 -9.24 28.00
C ASN A 537 29.04 -9.41 26.70
N TRP A 538 28.73 -10.46 25.95
CA TRP A 538 29.51 -10.83 24.78
C TRP A 538 29.48 -9.75 23.70
N ASN A 539 30.66 -9.46 23.17
CA ASN A 539 30.89 -8.60 22.03
C ASN A 539 31.98 -9.24 21.15
N PRO A 540 31.81 -9.31 19.82
CA PRO A 540 32.80 -9.94 18.95
C PRO A 540 34.12 -9.17 18.87
N ASN A 541 34.13 -7.85 19.10
CA ASN A 541 35.33 -6.98 19.08
C ASN A 541 36.22 -7.12 17.81
N ASP A 542 35.67 -7.59 16.70
CA ASP A 542 36.39 -7.85 15.43
C ASP A 542 36.04 -6.84 14.32
N GLY A 543 35.30 -5.78 14.68
CA GLY A 543 34.84 -4.75 13.74
C GLY A 543 33.73 -5.20 12.79
N LYS A 544 33.22 -6.44 12.90
CA LYS A 544 32.11 -6.93 12.08
C LYS A 544 30.77 -6.55 12.69
N SER A 545 29.79 -6.37 11.81
CA SER A 545 28.45 -5.98 12.23
C SER A 545 27.75 -7.14 12.95
N VAL A 546 27.06 -6.83 14.05
CA VAL A 546 26.28 -7.77 14.85
C VAL A 546 24.89 -7.20 15.09
N ARG A 547 23.85 -8.05 15.10
CA ARG A 547 22.46 -7.60 15.21
C ARG A 547 22.08 -7.30 16.68
N PRO A 548 21.11 -6.40 16.91
CA PRO A 548 20.50 -6.22 18.22
C PRO A 548 20.05 -7.56 18.84
N ASN A 549 20.10 -7.67 20.18
CA ASN A 549 19.87 -8.90 20.96
C ASN A 549 20.94 -10.01 20.77
N TYR A 550 22.00 -9.75 20.00
CA TYR A 550 23.17 -10.64 19.84
C TYR A 550 24.50 -9.93 20.16
N VAL A 551 24.47 -8.74 20.73
CA VAL A 551 25.65 -7.98 21.19
C VAL A 551 25.36 -7.35 22.55
N ASN A 552 26.38 -7.30 23.41
CA ASN A 552 26.26 -6.86 24.81
C ASN A 552 25.22 -7.69 25.57
N VAL A 553 25.27 -9.00 25.33
CA VAL A 553 24.32 -9.96 25.87
C VAL A 553 25.01 -11.23 26.31
N ARG A 554 24.34 -11.99 27.17
CA ARG A 554 24.84 -13.29 27.62
C ARG A 554 24.94 -14.29 26.47
N MET A 555 26.07 -14.97 26.36
CA MET A 555 26.33 -16.05 25.39
C MET A 555 27.05 -17.22 26.08
N LEU A 556 26.68 -18.44 25.71
CA LEU A 556 27.46 -19.65 26.00
C LEU A 556 28.46 -19.87 24.85
N ILE A 557 29.74 -19.87 25.16
CA ILE A 557 30.82 -19.79 24.16
C ILE A 557 31.82 -20.92 24.36
N SER A 558 32.26 -21.50 23.25
CA SER A 558 33.52 -22.23 23.18
C SER A 558 34.17 -22.01 21.82
N GLU A 559 35.50 -21.91 21.84
CA GLU A 559 36.35 -21.67 20.66
C GLU A 559 37.42 -22.78 20.52
N SER A 560 37.40 -23.77 21.41
CA SER A 560 38.44 -24.79 21.51
C SER A 560 37.93 -26.12 20.94
N PRO A 561 38.55 -26.65 19.87
CA PRO A 561 38.28 -28.00 19.39
C PRO A 561 38.30 -29.06 20.49
N GLY A 562 37.40 -30.04 20.39
CA GLY A 562 37.22 -31.10 21.38
C GLY A 562 36.39 -30.71 22.61
N SER A 563 36.02 -29.44 22.78
CA SER A 563 35.13 -29.01 23.87
C SER A 563 33.75 -29.66 23.73
N THR A 564 33.22 -30.22 24.81
CA THR A 564 31.93 -30.94 24.81
C THR A 564 30.88 -30.23 25.65
N LEU A 565 29.64 -30.23 25.17
CA LEU A 565 28.46 -29.75 25.88
C LEU A 565 27.44 -30.89 25.99
N GLN A 566 26.75 -30.96 27.12
CA GLN A 566 25.67 -31.92 27.31
C GLN A 566 24.49 -31.21 27.96
N LEU A 567 23.32 -31.35 27.34
CA LEU A 567 22.05 -30.82 27.83
C LEU A 567 21.03 -31.94 27.91
N THR A 568 20.18 -31.87 28.93
CA THR A 568 18.97 -32.69 28.99
C THR A 568 17.77 -31.78 28.73
N PHE A 569 16.86 -32.21 27.87
CA PHE A 569 15.63 -31.48 27.56
C PHE A 569 14.46 -32.45 27.49
N GLU A 570 13.24 -31.92 27.48
CA GLU A 570 12.03 -32.70 27.30
C GLU A 570 11.20 -32.05 26.19
N GLY A 571 10.72 -32.86 25.25
CA GLY A 571 9.97 -32.36 24.10
C GLY A 571 10.32 -33.04 22.79
N ASN A 572 9.65 -32.62 21.72
CA ASN A 572 9.77 -33.26 20.40
C ASN A 572 10.81 -32.61 19.46
N ALA A 573 11.39 -31.48 19.87
CA ALA A 573 12.40 -30.76 19.10
C ALA A 573 13.40 -30.02 20.00
N VAL A 574 14.64 -29.87 19.53
CA VAL A 574 15.70 -29.08 20.16
C VAL A 574 16.55 -28.39 19.12
N GLY A 575 17.01 -27.17 19.42
CA GLY A 575 17.97 -26.47 18.58
C GLY A 575 18.75 -25.40 19.32
N ILE A 576 19.66 -24.77 18.59
CA ILE A 576 20.53 -23.71 19.09
C ILE A 576 20.36 -22.45 18.24
N ALA A 577 20.31 -21.30 18.91
CA ALA A 577 20.34 -19.99 18.29
C ALA A 577 21.73 -19.40 18.52
N VAL A 578 22.48 -19.18 17.43
CA VAL A 578 23.90 -18.82 17.47
C VAL A 578 24.17 -17.44 16.90
N ALA A 579 25.29 -16.85 17.27
CA ALA A 579 25.94 -15.77 16.52
C ALA A 579 26.90 -16.38 15.50
N ALA A 580 26.47 -16.49 14.25
CA ALA A 580 27.27 -17.08 13.17
C ALA A 580 28.21 -16.03 12.55
N GLY A 581 29.43 -15.95 13.09
CA GLY A 581 30.47 -14.98 12.70
C GLY A 581 31.58 -15.52 11.79
N PRO A 582 32.58 -14.68 11.48
CA PRO A 582 33.70 -15.03 10.59
C PRO A 582 34.51 -16.22 11.07
N ASP A 583 34.50 -16.49 12.37
CA ASP A 583 35.24 -17.55 13.04
C ASP A 583 34.34 -18.71 13.46
N ALA A 584 33.10 -18.79 12.94
CA ALA A 584 32.18 -19.87 13.25
C ALA A 584 32.78 -21.23 12.86
N GLY A 585 32.73 -22.18 13.79
CA GLY A 585 33.27 -23.53 13.62
C GLY A 585 32.27 -24.55 13.10
N ILE A 586 32.74 -25.79 12.98
CA ILE A 586 31.89 -26.96 12.78
C ILE A 586 31.67 -27.65 14.13
N ILE A 587 30.44 -28.10 14.36
CA ILE A 587 30.09 -28.92 15.52
C ILE A 587 29.63 -30.31 15.08
N GLU A 588 29.80 -31.28 15.96
CA GLU A 588 29.07 -32.54 15.90
C GLU A 588 28.10 -32.62 17.06
N TYR A 589 26.90 -33.14 16.82
CA TYR A 589 25.89 -33.35 17.85
C TYR A 589 25.18 -34.70 17.69
N ARG A 590 24.56 -35.18 18.76
CA ARG A 590 23.69 -36.36 18.74
C ARG A 590 22.60 -36.27 19.81
N ILE A 591 21.50 -36.97 19.57
CA ILE A 591 20.42 -37.16 20.53
C ILE A 591 20.45 -38.61 21.04
N ASP A 592 20.31 -38.80 22.35
CA ASP A 592 20.15 -40.11 23.02
C ASP A 592 21.19 -41.17 22.63
N ARG A 593 22.47 -40.78 22.58
CA ARG A 593 23.58 -41.66 22.15
C ARG A 593 23.43 -42.23 20.73
N GLY A 594 22.60 -41.61 19.90
CA GLY A 594 22.46 -41.92 18.48
C GLY A 594 23.72 -41.59 17.67
N LYS A 595 23.58 -41.61 16.35
CA LYS A 595 24.68 -41.25 15.43
C LYS A 595 25.04 -39.78 15.59
N TRP A 596 26.35 -39.50 15.58
CA TRP A 596 26.85 -38.13 15.48
C TRP A 596 26.46 -37.54 14.12
N GLN A 597 25.95 -36.32 14.16
CA GLN A 597 25.58 -35.51 13.01
C GLN A 597 26.48 -34.29 13.00
N ARG A 598 26.97 -33.92 11.82
CA ARG A 598 27.87 -32.81 11.62
C ARG A 598 27.10 -31.58 11.16
N LEU A 599 27.44 -30.41 11.67
CA LEU A 599 26.81 -29.14 11.32
C LEU A 599 27.84 -28.02 11.24
N ASN A 600 27.92 -27.39 10.06
CA ASN A 600 28.67 -26.17 9.85
C ASN A 600 27.85 -24.97 10.37
N LEU A 601 28.40 -24.23 11.33
CA LEU A 601 27.73 -23.05 11.87
C LEU A 601 27.95 -21.80 10.99
N PHE A 602 28.93 -21.85 10.09
CA PHE A 602 29.24 -20.78 9.15
C PHE A 602 28.13 -20.64 8.11
N THR A 603 27.69 -19.40 7.88
CA THR A 603 26.65 -19.06 6.89
C THR A 603 27.26 -18.27 5.73
N PRO A 604 26.55 -18.15 4.58
CA PRO A 604 27.02 -17.29 3.49
C PRO A 604 27.27 -15.82 3.87
N TRP A 605 26.72 -15.35 5.00
CA TRP A 605 26.87 -13.97 5.49
C TRP A 605 27.93 -13.83 6.58
N SER A 606 28.52 -14.94 7.05
CA SER A 606 29.39 -14.95 8.22
C SER A 606 30.71 -14.20 8.01
N THR A 607 31.19 -14.01 6.78
CA THR A 607 32.37 -13.18 6.47
C THR A 607 32.19 -11.70 6.81
N SER A 608 30.93 -11.23 6.84
CA SER A 608 30.56 -9.82 7.01
C SER A 608 29.85 -9.54 8.33
N PHE A 609 29.25 -10.55 8.96
CA PHE A 609 28.38 -10.37 10.12
C PHE A 609 28.53 -11.49 11.16
N HIS A 610 28.29 -11.17 12.43
CA HIS A 610 27.84 -12.15 13.42
C HIS A 610 26.32 -12.25 13.37
N LEU A 611 25.82 -13.08 12.45
CA LEU A 611 24.40 -13.16 12.14
C LEU A 611 23.66 -14.06 13.14
N PRO A 612 22.51 -13.62 13.71
CA PRO A 612 21.60 -14.51 14.43
C PRO A 612 21.14 -15.65 13.53
N TRP A 613 21.49 -16.89 13.88
CA TRP A 613 21.11 -18.06 13.09
C TRP A 613 20.58 -19.19 13.96
N TYR A 614 19.58 -19.92 13.45
CA TYR A 614 18.84 -20.92 14.22
C TYR A 614 19.01 -22.28 13.57
N TYR A 615 19.67 -23.21 14.26
CA TYR A 615 19.86 -24.58 13.81
C TYR A 615 18.99 -25.52 14.61
N THR A 616 17.98 -26.11 13.96
CA THR A 616 17.15 -27.15 14.57
C THR A 616 17.93 -28.45 14.49
N LEU A 617 18.47 -28.88 15.63
CA LEU A 617 19.35 -30.03 15.70
C LEU A 617 18.55 -31.33 15.61
N ALA A 618 17.35 -31.37 16.21
CA ALA A 618 16.44 -32.48 16.02
C ALA A 618 14.99 -32.02 16.11
N SER A 619 14.13 -32.65 15.33
CA SER A 619 12.67 -32.52 15.39
C SER A 619 12.04 -33.88 15.08
N GLY A 620 10.77 -34.07 15.44
CA GLY A 620 10.10 -35.36 15.27
C GLY A 620 10.44 -36.37 16.36
N LEU A 621 10.95 -35.92 17.50
CA LEU A 621 11.25 -36.78 18.65
C LEU A 621 9.96 -37.14 19.40
N THR A 622 9.99 -38.24 20.16
CA THR A 622 8.94 -38.54 21.13
C THR A 622 8.88 -37.44 22.20
N GLY A 623 7.70 -37.12 22.75
CA GLY A 623 7.54 -36.09 23.79
C GLY A 623 8.08 -36.48 25.17
N LYS A 624 9.27 -37.07 25.26
CA LYS A 624 9.90 -37.54 26.50
C LYS A 624 11.18 -36.74 26.79
N LYS A 625 11.86 -37.11 27.88
CA LYS A 625 13.19 -36.59 28.22
C LYS A 625 14.27 -37.16 27.29
N HIS A 626 15.06 -36.27 26.73
CA HIS A 626 16.13 -36.51 25.76
C HIS A 626 17.45 -35.90 26.23
N ARG A 627 18.56 -36.43 25.70
CA ARG A 627 19.91 -35.93 25.96
C ARG A 627 20.56 -35.48 24.65
N LEU A 628 20.85 -34.18 24.58
CA LEU A 628 21.70 -33.58 23.55
C LEU A 628 23.16 -33.64 24.00
N GLU A 629 24.02 -34.19 23.15
CA GLU A 629 25.47 -34.07 23.28
C GLU A 629 25.99 -33.31 22.06
N LEU A 630 26.90 -32.36 22.29
CA LEU A 630 27.51 -31.52 21.27
C LEU A 630 29.02 -31.46 21.52
N LYS A 631 29.83 -31.42 20.46
CA LYS A 631 31.27 -31.14 20.54
C LYS A 631 31.72 -30.25 19.39
N ILE A 632 32.73 -29.42 19.65
CA ILE A 632 33.40 -28.62 18.61
C ILE A 632 34.45 -29.48 17.91
N THR A 633 34.45 -29.47 16.58
CA THR A 633 35.46 -30.18 15.79
C THR A 633 36.74 -29.36 15.64
N ASP A 634 37.83 -30.00 15.26
CA ASP A 634 39.06 -29.36 14.78
C ASP A 634 38.96 -28.87 13.32
N GLU A 635 37.87 -29.22 12.64
CA GLU A 635 37.52 -28.75 11.31
C GLU A 635 36.67 -27.47 11.35
N LYS A 636 36.72 -26.68 10.28
CA LYS A 636 35.96 -25.44 10.05
C LYS A 636 35.68 -25.26 8.55
N ASP A 637 34.79 -24.34 8.21
CA ASP A 637 34.64 -23.87 6.82
C ASP A 637 35.96 -23.28 6.31
N GLU A 638 36.29 -23.46 5.02
CA GLU A 638 37.53 -22.92 4.43
C GLU A 638 37.59 -21.39 4.55
N GLN A 639 36.44 -20.71 4.54
CA GLN A 639 36.34 -19.27 4.70
C GLN A 639 36.31 -18.82 6.16
N SER A 640 36.12 -19.74 7.11
CA SER A 640 36.11 -19.41 8.53
C SER A 640 37.53 -19.16 9.02
N ASN A 641 37.73 -18.19 9.92
CA ASN A 641 39.01 -17.93 10.57
C ASN A 641 39.14 -18.58 11.97
N GLY A 642 38.17 -19.40 12.41
CA GLY A 642 38.22 -20.08 13.71
C GLY A 642 37.23 -21.23 13.89
N HIS A 643 37.01 -21.61 15.15
CA HIS A 643 36.20 -22.78 15.54
C HIS A 643 35.07 -22.44 16.52
N ALA A 644 34.65 -21.17 16.54
CA ALA A 644 33.75 -20.66 17.55
C ALA A 644 32.33 -21.25 17.45
N CYS A 645 31.77 -21.62 18.59
CA CYS A 645 30.34 -21.84 18.79
C CYS A 645 29.84 -20.88 19.86
N ARG A 646 28.96 -19.96 19.48
CA ARG A 646 28.40 -18.92 20.34
C ARG A 646 26.90 -19.05 20.41
N ILE A 647 26.40 -19.65 21.47
CA ILE A 647 24.98 -19.96 21.65
C ILE A 647 24.35 -18.87 22.52
N ARG A 648 23.37 -18.15 21.96
CA ARG A 648 22.55 -17.18 22.67
C ARG A 648 21.42 -17.86 23.43
N TYR A 649 20.72 -18.76 22.72
CA TYR A 649 19.59 -19.52 23.27
C TYR A 649 19.71 -20.97 22.85
N ILE A 650 19.32 -21.86 23.74
CA ILE A 650 18.84 -23.18 23.34
C ILE A 650 17.32 -23.07 23.24
N TYR A 651 16.72 -23.71 22.26
CA TYR A 651 15.26 -23.76 22.15
C TYR A 651 14.76 -25.19 22.08
N VAL A 652 13.58 -25.41 22.64
CA VAL A 652 12.93 -26.72 22.69
C VAL A 652 11.45 -26.57 22.42
N ASN A 653 10.83 -27.58 21.82
CA ASN A 653 9.39 -27.67 21.71
C ASN A 653 8.88 -28.62 22.79
N LYS A 654 8.32 -28.07 23.87
CA LYS A 654 7.87 -28.85 25.02
C LYS A 654 6.69 -29.76 24.66
N PRO A 655 6.46 -30.85 25.43
CA PRO A 655 5.34 -31.77 25.21
C PRO A 655 3.98 -31.08 25.07
#